data_AF-A0A3B0KLJ5-F1
#
_entry.id   AF-A0A3B0KLJ5-F1
#
_cell.length_a   1.000
_cell.length_b   1.000
_cell.length_c   1.000
_cell.angle_alpha   90.00
_cell.angle_beta   90.00
_cell.angle_gamma   90.00
#
_symmetry.space_group_name_H-M   'P 1'
#
loop_
_entity.id
_entity.type
_entity.pdbx_description
1 polymer ?
#
loop_
_entity_poly.entity_id
_entity_poly.type
_entity_poly.pdbx_seq_one_letter_code
_entity_poly.pdbx_strand_id
1 'polypeptide(L)'
;MSWMAFGAIASGFVLQRLLGGDQPPNKVLEIKSESLGTLQVLHRDDAMMLFAPPYNSSDKRPVYEIVLQRPTSDSNTSSFSLYRSPQQQEAEEKYYAFYQRLPMFVSIVKEFYNVNGLQKTCDVLTENPSWTLAHLVAYFNLVEYISNPKVLQCVDTADHTSLVSPFQLAIKQGHMEMVKALLPLSKLEHLDINSNSVFHYGASTTKEIINLLTDKSTVNLNHLNSDGYTPLHVACVTDKPECVKALLLAGADVNLNAKNITKLHKTSTPTSVASFLRTNASKLYTQDMKYGGTPLHWCSSRETLHALIMEGCDVNSTNFDGRTALHVMVARNRFECVVTLLAHDADIDVLDKEGNSALHIAIEKKLVPIVQCLVVFGCDINLKNKDGKTPRHMVGNDASGNKEDEILYILHSVGAKRCTETGSKCPPGCNAKGTYNGIPPEAPESVEQREHIENMLATTSRQMVGNFLGAAANGLMEKQMPPPQVPVVVDTEKELKGQSIMDALLGMFTTKVNADELKKDASSGSLANKAATPASSPEQLPSPTSPIAAEVGDKPYGRGRLLCLDGGGIRGLVLVQMLLEIEKLSRTPIIHMFDWIAGTSTGGILALGLGCGKTMRQCMGLYLRMKEQCFVGSRPYASEYFETILKDNLGEFNVMTDIKHPKIMVTGVMADRKPVDLHLFRNYTSASDILGIVTSITNRRIPPPPPHEQLVWRAARATGAAPSYFRAFGRFLDGGLIANNPTLDAMTEIHEYNMALRSSGREAEAIPVSAVVSLGTGHIPVTELKDIDVFRPESIWDTAKLAYGISTIGNLLVDQATCSDGRVVDRARAWCSTIGIPYFRFNPQLSEDIAMDEKDDQKLINMLWHTKAYMHANRNKIIEMINFLK
;
A
#
# COMPACT_ATOMS: atom_id res chain seq x y z
N MET A 1 -21.90 -75.39 24.44
CA MET A 1 -21.76 -76.69 25.12
C MET A 1 -22.70 -76.71 26.32
N SER A 2 -23.39 -77.85 26.47
CA SER A 2 -24.41 -78.20 27.47
C SER A 2 -24.08 -77.79 28.92
N TRP A 3 -25.09 -77.47 29.73
CA TRP A 3 -25.53 -78.29 30.88
C TRP A 3 -26.90 -77.82 31.40
N MET A 4 -27.72 -78.79 31.81
CA MET A 4 -29.14 -78.67 32.18
C MET A 4 -29.36 -78.39 33.69
N ALA A 5 -30.52 -77.77 33.95
CA ALA A 5 -31.50 -78.01 35.03
C ALA A 5 -31.14 -77.83 36.52
N PHE A 6 -31.93 -77.01 37.22
CA PHE A 6 -32.87 -77.47 38.25
C PHE A 6 -33.96 -76.41 38.49
N GLY A 7 -35.20 -76.88 38.66
CA GLY A 7 -36.39 -76.05 38.84
C GLY A 7 -36.79 -75.82 40.30
N ALA A 8 -37.46 -74.68 40.47
CA ALA A 8 -38.68 -74.45 41.24
C ALA A 8 -38.65 -74.21 42.78
N ILE A 9 -39.49 -73.22 43.13
CA ILE A 9 -40.25 -72.96 44.37
C ILE A 9 -39.70 -71.92 45.35
N ALA A 10 -40.23 -70.70 45.18
CA ALA A 10 -40.77 -69.76 46.17
C ALA A 10 -40.13 -69.70 47.58
N SER A 11 -39.43 -68.59 47.84
CA SER A 11 -39.67 -67.65 48.95
C SER A 11 -38.49 -66.69 49.09
N GLY A 12 -38.73 -65.38 49.17
CA GLY A 12 -37.66 -64.41 49.48
C GLY A 12 -37.67 -63.12 48.68
N PHE A 13 -38.80 -62.43 48.64
CA PHE A 13 -38.94 -61.05 48.14
C PHE A 13 -38.26 -60.05 49.08
N VAL A 14 -36.92 -60.10 49.26
CA VAL A 14 -36.17 -59.11 50.08
C VAL A 14 -34.75 -58.77 49.53
N LEU A 15 -34.25 -59.42 48.49
CA LEU A 15 -32.85 -59.27 48.07
C LEU A 15 -32.63 -58.46 46.79
N GLN A 16 -32.99 -57.18 46.82
CA GLN A 16 -32.41 -56.18 45.90
C GLN A 16 -32.13 -54.82 46.57
N ARG A 17 -32.02 -54.80 47.91
CA ARG A 17 -31.47 -53.66 48.69
C ARG A 17 -30.13 -54.03 49.36
N LEU A 18 -29.46 -55.07 48.87
CA LEU A 18 -28.32 -55.73 49.53
C LEU A 18 -27.20 -56.13 48.56
N LEU A 19 -26.94 -55.27 47.57
CA LEU A 19 -25.65 -55.23 46.88
C LEU A 19 -25.17 -53.79 46.90
N GLY A 20 -24.30 -53.50 47.85
CA GLY A 20 -23.36 -52.38 47.75
C GLY A 20 -22.43 -52.61 46.56
N GLY A 21 -22.89 -52.21 45.38
CA GLY A 21 -22.02 -51.61 44.40
C GLY A 21 -22.31 -50.12 44.46
N ASP A 22 -21.30 -49.28 44.70
CA ASP A 22 -21.37 -47.81 44.67
C ASP A 22 -21.99 -47.34 43.34
N GLN A 23 -23.32 -47.32 43.23
CA GLN A 23 -24.00 -46.71 42.10
C GLN A 23 -23.98 -45.20 42.35
N PRO A 24 -23.44 -44.42 41.40
CA PRO A 24 -23.21 -43.00 41.62
C PRO A 24 -24.49 -42.28 42.04
N PRO A 25 -24.38 -41.28 42.92
CA PRO A 25 -25.53 -40.60 43.53
C PRO A 25 -26.46 -39.96 42.50
N ASN A 26 -25.91 -39.53 41.35
CA ASN A 26 -26.65 -38.91 40.24
C ASN A 26 -27.29 -39.91 39.26
N LYS A 27 -27.10 -41.23 39.44
CA LYS A 27 -27.63 -42.22 38.51
C LYS A 27 -29.11 -42.48 38.75
N VAL A 28 -29.92 -42.33 37.71
CA VAL A 28 -31.36 -42.62 37.73
C VAL A 28 -31.57 -44.13 37.75
N LEU A 29 -32.42 -44.59 38.68
CA LEU A 29 -32.73 -46.01 38.87
C LEU A 29 -34.25 -46.22 38.88
N GLU A 30 -34.71 -47.32 38.28
CA GLU A 30 -36.10 -47.75 38.43
C GLU A 30 -36.25 -48.55 39.73
N ILE A 31 -37.19 -48.13 40.57
CA ILE A 31 -37.46 -48.69 41.90
C ILE A 31 -38.92 -49.11 42.02
N LYS A 32 -39.24 -50.11 42.86
CA LYS A 32 -40.62 -50.52 43.12
C LYS A 32 -41.25 -49.60 44.17
N SER A 33 -42.49 -49.14 43.97
CA SER A 33 -43.13 -48.14 44.84
C SER A 33 -43.42 -48.67 46.26
N GLU A 34 -43.46 -49.99 46.45
CA GLU A 34 -43.61 -50.65 47.76
C GLU A 34 -42.43 -50.35 48.71
N SER A 35 -41.22 -50.09 48.19
CA SER A 35 -40.04 -49.81 49.02
C SER A 35 -39.97 -48.38 49.58
N LEU A 36 -40.90 -47.51 49.16
CA LEU A 36 -40.98 -46.10 49.53
C LEU A 36 -41.97 -45.82 50.66
N GLY A 37 -42.93 -46.72 50.92
CA GLY A 37 -43.97 -46.53 51.94
C GLY A 37 -43.47 -46.47 53.39
N THR A 38 -42.20 -46.81 53.62
CA THR A 38 -41.55 -46.81 54.95
C THR A 38 -40.69 -45.57 55.21
N LEU A 39 -40.53 -44.67 54.23
CA LEU A 39 -39.68 -43.49 54.32
C LEU A 39 -40.50 -42.24 54.64
N GLN A 40 -39.94 -41.31 55.43
CA GLN A 40 -40.57 -40.03 55.74
C GLN A 40 -40.44 -39.08 54.55
N VAL A 41 -41.53 -38.42 54.14
CA VAL A 41 -41.52 -37.40 53.08
C VAL A 41 -41.14 -36.05 53.67
N LEU A 42 -40.09 -35.42 53.13
CA LEU A 42 -39.67 -34.06 53.49
C LEU A 42 -40.35 -33.00 52.63
N HIS A 43 -40.36 -33.22 51.30
CA HIS A 43 -41.00 -32.34 50.33
C HIS A 43 -41.86 -33.17 49.38
N ARG A 44 -43.04 -32.65 49.05
CA ARG A 44 -44.01 -33.29 48.16
C ARG A 44 -44.54 -32.26 47.15
N ASP A 45 -44.34 -32.58 45.88
CA ASP A 45 -44.92 -31.88 44.73
C ASP A 45 -45.52 -32.96 43.81
N ASP A 46 -46.66 -32.71 43.18
CA ASP A 46 -47.60 -33.71 42.63
C ASP A 46 -47.01 -35.05 42.13
N ALA A 47 -45.94 -35.01 41.32
CA ALA A 47 -45.27 -36.21 40.78
C ALA A 47 -43.87 -36.49 41.36
N MET A 48 -43.28 -35.59 42.17
CA MET A 48 -41.89 -35.69 42.67
C MET A 48 -41.78 -35.47 44.18
N MET A 49 -41.12 -36.38 44.88
CA MET A 49 -40.96 -36.36 46.35
C MET A 49 -39.50 -36.48 46.78
N LEU A 50 -39.15 -35.79 47.86
CA LEU A 50 -37.90 -35.98 48.59
C LEU A 50 -38.16 -36.80 49.86
N PHE A 51 -37.49 -37.94 49.98
CA PHE A 51 -37.59 -38.83 51.14
C PHE A 51 -36.38 -38.66 52.06
N ALA A 52 -36.65 -38.62 53.38
CA ALA A 52 -35.66 -38.71 54.44
C ALA A 52 -35.36 -40.18 54.81
N PRO A 53 -34.15 -40.45 55.32
CA PRO A 53 -33.80 -41.76 55.86
C PRO A 53 -34.69 -42.12 57.06
N PRO A 54 -34.97 -43.42 57.29
CA PRO A 54 -35.79 -43.86 58.42
C PRO A 54 -35.09 -43.58 59.75
N TYR A 55 -35.82 -43.04 60.73
CA TYR A 55 -35.30 -42.63 62.05
C TYR A 55 -34.64 -43.75 62.88
N ASN A 56 -34.84 -45.04 62.53
CA ASN A 56 -34.40 -46.21 63.31
C ASN A 56 -33.87 -47.37 62.43
N SER A 57 -32.85 -47.15 61.59
CA SER A 57 -32.15 -48.24 60.89
C SER A 57 -30.71 -48.36 61.35
N SER A 58 -30.27 -49.59 61.67
CA SER A 58 -28.90 -49.96 61.99
C SER A 58 -27.96 -49.95 60.76
N ASP A 59 -28.42 -49.48 59.61
CA ASP A 59 -27.63 -49.35 58.38
C ASP A 59 -26.71 -48.13 58.41
N LYS A 60 -25.44 -48.35 58.09
CA LYS A 60 -24.34 -47.41 58.33
C LYS A 60 -24.28 -46.14 57.46
N ARG A 61 -25.29 -45.81 56.65
CA ARG A 61 -25.34 -44.52 55.91
C ARG A 61 -26.78 -44.03 55.70
N PRO A 62 -27.22 -42.92 56.35
CA PRO A 62 -28.49 -42.27 56.00
C PRO A 62 -28.40 -41.74 54.56
N VAL A 63 -29.43 -41.96 53.74
CA VAL A 63 -29.48 -41.46 52.36
C VAL A 63 -30.84 -40.80 52.12
N TYR A 64 -30.81 -39.52 51.79
CA TYR A 64 -31.92 -38.76 51.25
C TYR A 64 -32.11 -39.11 49.77
N GLU A 65 -33.34 -39.35 49.34
CA GLU A 65 -33.64 -39.87 47.99
C GLU A 65 -34.73 -39.05 47.30
N ILE A 66 -34.44 -38.52 46.11
CA ILE A 66 -35.42 -37.81 45.25
C ILE A 66 -36.06 -38.83 44.33
N VAL A 67 -37.39 -38.89 44.31
CA VAL A 67 -38.15 -39.88 43.54
C VAL A 67 -39.24 -39.22 42.70
N LEU A 68 -39.35 -39.65 41.43
CA LEU A 68 -40.40 -39.29 40.49
C LEU A 68 -41.36 -40.46 40.30
N GLN A 69 -42.64 -40.27 40.58
CA GLN A 69 -43.67 -41.30 40.51
C GLN A 69 -44.30 -41.40 39.12
N ARG A 70 -44.56 -42.62 38.65
CA ARG A 70 -45.36 -42.88 37.44
C ARG A 70 -46.84 -42.55 37.67
N PRO A 71 -47.53 -41.92 36.69
CA PRO A 71 -48.97 -41.73 36.77
C PRO A 71 -49.66 -43.09 36.90
N THR A 72 -50.68 -43.16 37.75
CA THR A 72 -51.37 -44.37 38.23
C THR A 72 -52.16 -45.18 37.18
N SER A 73 -51.96 -44.91 35.88
CA SER A 73 -52.67 -45.58 34.78
C SER A 73 -51.96 -46.84 34.24
N ASP A 74 -50.68 -47.05 34.57
CA ASP A 74 -49.91 -48.20 34.10
C ASP A 74 -49.88 -49.29 35.16
N SER A 75 -50.08 -50.55 34.76
CA SER A 75 -50.08 -51.74 35.63
C SER A 75 -48.74 -52.07 36.30
N ASN A 76 -47.74 -51.18 36.21
CA ASN A 76 -46.42 -51.29 36.82
C ASN A 76 -46.28 -50.24 37.93
N THR A 77 -46.21 -50.70 39.18
CA THR A 77 -45.97 -49.87 40.37
C THR A 77 -44.50 -49.43 40.50
N SER A 78 -43.80 -49.13 39.41
CA SER A 78 -42.41 -48.65 39.47
C SER A 78 -42.33 -47.12 39.43
N SER A 79 -41.42 -46.57 40.25
CA SER A 79 -41.06 -45.16 40.33
C SER A 79 -39.58 -44.99 39.94
N PHE A 80 -39.13 -43.77 39.68
CA PHE A 80 -37.74 -43.50 39.34
C PHE A 80 -37.04 -42.77 40.49
N SER A 81 -35.98 -43.37 41.04
CA SER A 81 -35.02 -42.70 41.92
C SER A 81 -34.11 -41.83 41.08
N LEU A 82 -34.14 -40.51 41.29
CA LEU A 82 -33.42 -39.52 40.49
C LEU A 82 -32.06 -39.15 41.09
N TYR A 83 -31.99 -39.06 42.42
CA TYR A 83 -30.79 -38.63 43.12
C TYR A 83 -30.75 -39.14 44.57
N ARG A 84 -29.55 -39.44 45.07
CA ARG A 84 -29.29 -40.01 46.40
C ARG A 84 -28.13 -39.28 47.08
N SER A 85 -28.29 -38.71 48.27
CA SER A 85 -27.20 -38.08 49.04
C SER A 85 -27.27 -38.39 50.55
N PRO A 86 -26.12 -38.52 51.25
CA PRO A 86 -26.12 -38.61 52.71
C PRO A 86 -26.37 -37.25 53.41
N GLN A 87 -26.33 -36.14 52.69
CA GLN A 87 -26.52 -34.79 53.23
C GLN A 87 -27.88 -34.23 52.83
N GLN A 88 -28.64 -33.71 53.80
CA GLN A 88 -29.97 -33.14 53.58
C GLN A 88 -29.92 -31.92 52.66
N GLN A 89 -28.99 -31.00 52.93
CA GLN A 89 -28.86 -29.74 52.19
C GLN A 89 -28.61 -29.98 50.69
N GLU A 90 -27.70 -30.90 50.34
CA GLU A 90 -27.40 -31.23 48.93
C GLU A 90 -28.60 -31.86 48.21
N ALA A 91 -29.39 -32.68 48.92
CA ALA A 91 -30.61 -33.27 48.37
C ALA A 91 -31.73 -32.25 48.19
N GLU A 92 -31.87 -31.29 49.11
CA GLU A 92 -32.83 -30.18 48.99
C GLU A 92 -32.47 -29.23 47.83
N GLU A 93 -31.19 -28.84 47.70
CA GLU A 93 -30.71 -28.01 46.59
C GLU A 93 -31.03 -28.65 45.22
N LYS A 94 -30.78 -29.95 45.07
CA LYS A 94 -31.12 -30.69 43.84
C LYS A 94 -32.62 -30.89 43.65
N TYR A 95 -33.38 -31.08 44.73
CA TYR A 95 -34.85 -31.14 44.66
C TYR A 95 -35.41 -29.83 44.09
N TYR A 96 -34.93 -28.68 44.58
CA TYR A 96 -35.36 -27.37 44.08
C TYR A 96 -34.95 -27.10 42.64
N ALA A 97 -33.83 -27.66 42.17
CA ALA A 97 -33.43 -27.60 40.77
C ALA A 97 -34.42 -28.35 39.85
N PHE A 98 -34.95 -29.49 40.29
CA PHE A 98 -35.78 -30.36 39.46
C PHE A 98 -37.29 -30.06 39.54
N TYR A 99 -37.84 -29.72 40.71
CA TYR A 99 -39.28 -29.89 40.97
C TYR A 99 -40.21 -29.10 40.03
N GLN A 100 -39.88 -27.86 39.67
CA GLN A 100 -40.75 -27.06 38.79
C GLN A 100 -40.69 -27.49 37.32
N ARG A 101 -39.56 -28.06 36.89
CA ARG A 101 -39.21 -28.20 35.48
C ARG A 101 -39.28 -29.64 35.01
N LEU A 102 -38.71 -30.57 35.79
CA LEU A 102 -38.58 -31.96 35.40
C LEU A 102 -39.96 -32.63 35.25
N PRO A 103 -40.87 -32.63 36.25
CA PRO A 103 -42.19 -33.25 36.10
C PRO A 103 -43.00 -32.66 34.93
N MET A 104 -42.93 -31.34 34.77
CA MET A 104 -43.62 -30.62 33.71
C MET A 104 -43.05 -30.98 32.33
N PHE A 105 -41.73 -31.06 32.20
CA PHE A 105 -41.06 -31.45 30.95
C PHE A 105 -41.45 -32.86 30.51
N VAL A 106 -41.39 -33.86 31.39
CA VAL A 106 -41.74 -35.24 31.01
C VAL A 106 -43.24 -35.47 30.84
N SER A 107 -44.10 -34.61 31.41
CA SER A 107 -45.54 -34.61 31.09
C SER A 107 -45.82 -34.19 29.64
N ILE A 108 -44.98 -33.32 29.08
CA ILE A 108 -45.06 -32.81 27.71
C ILE A 108 -44.35 -33.78 26.76
N VAL A 109 -43.11 -34.15 27.08
CA VAL A 109 -42.24 -35.00 26.27
C VAL A 109 -42.21 -36.41 26.85
N LYS A 110 -43.27 -37.18 26.58
CA LYS A 110 -43.45 -38.54 27.14
C LYS A 110 -42.30 -39.49 26.78
N GLU A 111 -41.62 -39.26 25.67
CA GLU A 111 -40.46 -40.04 25.22
C GLU A 111 -39.27 -39.98 26.18
N PHE A 112 -39.15 -38.91 26.97
CA PHE A 112 -38.09 -38.76 27.97
C PHE A 112 -38.46 -39.44 29.30
N TYR A 113 -39.65 -40.02 29.41
CA TYR A 113 -40.16 -40.66 30.62
C TYR A 113 -39.67 -42.10 30.79
N ASN A 114 -38.35 -42.28 30.69
CA ASN A 114 -37.64 -43.53 30.91
C ASN A 114 -36.30 -43.22 31.61
N VAL A 115 -35.61 -44.27 32.09
CA VAL A 115 -34.35 -44.10 32.86
C VAL A 115 -33.33 -43.25 32.12
N ASN A 116 -33.16 -43.44 30.81
CA ASN A 116 -32.16 -42.73 30.00
C ASN A 116 -32.55 -41.26 29.75
N GLY A 117 -33.81 -40.98 29.41
CA GLY A 117 -34.31 -39.62 29.20
C GLY A 117 -34.30 -38.79 30.48
N LEU A 118 -34.71 -39.39 31.60
CA LEU A 118 -34.65 -38.76 32.92
C LEU A 118 -33.21 -38.50 33.35
N GLN A 119 -32.29 -39.44 33.14
CA GLN A 119 -30.87 -39.23 33.43
C GLN A 119 -30.34 -37.99 32.71
N LYS A 120 -30.53 -37.92 31.38
CA LYS A 120 -30.08 -36.79 30.57
C LYS A 120 -30.70 -35.47 31.04
N THR A 121 -31.98 -35.47 31.39
CA THR A 121 -32.67 -34.24 31.83
C THR A 121 -32.20 -33.79 33.21
N CYS A 122 -32.01 -34.73 34.15
CA CYS A 122 -31.48 -34.44 35.48
C CYS A 122 -30.03 -33.92 35.41
N ASP A 123 -29.19 -34.50 34.56
CA ASP A 123 -27.80 -34.05 34.38
C ASP A 123 -27.78 -32.60 33.87
N VAL A 124 -28.57 -32.30 32.84
CA VAL A 124 -28.68 -30.94 32.28
C VAL A 124 -29.21 -29.92 33.28
N LEU A 125 -30.26 -30.27 34.03
CA LEU A 125 -30.83 -29.38 35.06
C LEU A 125 -29.91 -29.22 36.28
N THR A 126 -29.04 -30.18 36.54
CA THR A 126 -28.02 -30.05 37.61
C THR A 126 -26.97 -29.03 37.20
N GLU A 127 -26.54 -29.06 35.95
CA GLU A 127 -25.58 -28.07 35.41
C GLU A 127 -26.22 -26.70 35.21
N ASN A 128 -27.53 -26.66 34.90
CA ASN A 128 -28.24 -25.44 34.53
C ASN A 128 -29.59 -25.34 35.27
N PRO A 129 -29.58 -25.06 36.58
CA PRO A 129 -30.78 -25.12 37.43
C PRO A 129 -31.83 -24.05 37.11
N SER A 130 -31.44 -22.97 36.43
CA SER A 130 -32.30 -21.84 36.09
C SER A 130 -33.02 -21.97 34.73
N TRP A 131 -32.67 -22.97 33.91
CA TRP A 131 -33.24 -23.16 32.57
C TRP A 131 -34.76 -23.35 32.56
N THR A 132 -35.43 -22.73 31.59
CA THR A 132 -36.89 -22.88 31.39
C THR A 132 -37.24 -24.14 30.58
N LEU A 133 -38.53 -24.48 30.48
CA LEU A 133 -38.98 -25.57 29.60
C LEU A 133 -38.56 -25.34 28.13
N ALA A 134 -38.57 -24.09 27.66
CA ALA A 134 -38.10 -23.73 26.33
C ALA A 134 -36.59 -23.96 26.14
N HIS A 135 -35.77 -23.73 27.16
CA HIS A 135 -34.34 -24.06 27.11
C HIS A 135 -34.11 -25.56 26.97
N LEU A 136 -34.84 -26.40 27.72
CA LEU A 136 -34.74 -27.85 27.61
C LEU A 136 -35.19 -28.35 26.23
N VAL A 137 -36.31 -27.83 25.71
CA VAL A 137 -36.81 -28.16 24.36
C VAL A 137 -35.80 -27.76 23.28
N ALA A 138 -35.20 -26.56 23.38
CA ALA A 138 -34.17 -26.08 22.47
C ALA A 138 -32.86 -26.90 22.56
N TYR A 139 -32.44 -27.25 23.76
CA TYR A 139 -31.24 -28.03 24.04
C TYR A 139 -31.35 -29.49 23.54
N PHE A 140 -32.52 -30.12 23.65
CA PHE A 140 -32.73 -31.49 23.16
C PHE A 140 -33.19 -31.54 21.69
N ASN A 141 -33.27 -30.40 20.99
CA ASN A 141 -33.73 -30.29 19.60
C ASN A 141 -35.15 -30.85 19.35
N LEU A 142 -36.07 -30.61 20.29
CA LEU A 142 -37.44 -31.16 20.29
C LEU A 142 -38.43 -30.23 19.56
N VAL A 143 -38.24 -30.07 18.25
CA VAL A 143 -38.94 -29.05 17.42
C VAL A 143 -40.47 -29.13 17.51
N GLU A 144 -41.04 -30.34 17.56
CA GLU A 144 -42.49 -30.57 17.59
C GLU A 144 -43.18 -29.96 18.82
N TYR A 145 -42.43 -29.82 19.92
CA TYR A 145 -42.96 -29.39 21.22
C TYR A 145 -42.91 -27.88 21.41
N ILE A 146 -42.32 -27.11 20.48
CA ILE A 146 -42.28 -25.64 20.53
C ILE A 146 -43.70 -25.06 20.52
N SER A 147 -44.62 -25.68 19.78
CA SER A 147 -46.02 -25.23 19.67
C SER A 147 -46.85 -25.48 20.93
N ASN A 148 -46.29 -26.16 21.94
CA ASN A 148 -46.99 -26.41 23.19
C ASN A 148 -47.22 -25.09 23.96
N PRO A 149 -48.44 -24.77 24.43
CA PRO A 149 -48.73 -23.51 25.11
C PRO A 149 -47.82 -23.21 26.31
N LYS A 150 -47.43 -24.25 27.07
CA LYS A 150 -46.53 -24.10 28.24
C LYS A 150 -45.09 -23.76 27.83
N VAL A 151 -44.67 -24.22 26.65
CA VAL A 151 -43.34 -23.92 26.09
C VAL A 151 -43.35 -22.52 25.46
N LEU A 152 -44.40 -22.17 24.71
CA LEU A 152 -44.58 -20.84 24.11
C LEU A 152 -44.55 -19.72 25.14
N GLN A 153 -45.11 -19.94 26.34
CA GLN A 153 -45.11 -18.94 27.41
C GLN A 153 -43.70 -18.52 27.85
N CYS A 154 -42.69 -19.39 27.67
CA CYS A 154 -41.31 -19.14 28.10
C CYS A 154 -40.29 -19.10 26.95
N VAL A 155 -40.74 -19.02 25.69
CA VAL A 155 -39.89 -19.14 24.50
C VAL A 155 -38.88 -18.00 24.33
N ASP A 156 -39.22 -16.78 24.78
CA ASP A 156 -38.38 -15.59 24.73
C ASP A 156 -37.84 -15.20 26.13
N THR A 157 -38.02 -16.07 27.14
CA THR A 157 -37.54 -15.83 28.50
C THR A 157 -36.07 -16.21 28.59
N ALA A 158 -35.19 -15.23 28.81
CA ALA A 158 -33.78 -15.47 29.05
C ALA A 158 -33.53 -16.12 30.42
N ASP A 159 -32.49 -16.94 30.48
CA ASP A 159 -32.01 -17.53 31.71
C ASP A 159 -31.59 -16.47 32.74
N HIS A 160 -31.98 -16.60 34.00
CA HIS A 160 -31.71 -15.57 35.00
C HIS A 160 -30.23 -15.50 35.44
N THR A 161 -29.41 -16.52 35.16
CA THR A 161 -28.00 -16.55 35.57
C THR A 161 -27.07 -16.10 34.45
N SER A 162 -27.24 -16.65 33.25
CA SER A 162 -26.39 -16.41 32.08
C SER A 162 -27.00 -15.38 31.11
N LEU A 163 -28.27 -15.04 31.28
CA LEU A 163 -29.06 -14.24 30.34
C LEU A 163 -29.08 -14.82 28.92
N VAL A 164 -28.77 -16.10 28.75
CA VAL A 164 -28.90 -16.76 27.44
C VAL A 164 -30.38 -17.03 27.17
N SER A 165 -30.84 -16.76 25.95
CA SER A 165 -32.21 -17.11 25.51
C SER A 165 -32.29 -18.54 24.95
N PRO A 166 -33.48 -19.18 24.94
CA PRO A 166 -33.68 -20.47 24.28
C PRO A 166 -33.24 -20.45 22.80
N PHE A 167 -33.45 -19.31 22.13
CA PHE A 167 -33.02 -19.10 20.74
C PHE A 167 -31.49 -19.06 20.58
N GLN A 168 -30.79 -18.27 21.39
CA GLN A 168 -29.32 -18.26 21.41
C GLN A 168 -28.75 -19.63 21.75
N LEU A 169 -29.40 -20.38 22.66
CA LEU A 169 -29.01 -21.75 22.99
C LEU A 169 -29.16 -22.70 21.79
N ALA A 170 -30.28 -22.63 21.06
CA ALA A 170 -30.48 -23.42 19.84
C ALA A 170 -29.40 -23.13 18.79
N ILE A 171 -29.02 -21.85 18.63
CA ILE A 171 -27.92 -21.43 17.75
C ILE A 171 -26.60 -22.01 18.24
N LYS A 172 -26.27 -21.84 19.54
CA LYS A 172 -25.03 -22.33 20.15
C LYS A 172 -24.83 -23.84 19.96
N GLN A 173 -25.92 -24.62 20.01
CA GLN A 173 -25.88 -26.07 19.77
C GLN A 173 -25.89 -26.46 18.28
N GLY A 174 -26.09 -25.50 17.36
CA GLY A 174 -26.14 -25.77 15.92
C GLY A 174 -27.40 -26.49 15.46
N HIS A 175 -28.51 -26.41 16.22
CA HIS A 175 -29.76 -27.10 15.91
C HIS A 175 -30.55 -26.36 14.82
N MET A 176 -30.21 -26.60 13.56
CA MET A 176 -30.77 -25.90 12.39
C MET A 176 -32.31 -25.84 12.36
N GLU A 177 -33.00 -26.98 12.55
CA GLU A 177 -34.46 -27.04 12.48
C GLU A 177 -35.13 -26.32 13.66
N MET A 178 -34.52 -26.40 14.86
CA MET A 178 -34.94 -25.62 16.03
C MET A 178 -34.75 -24.12 15.79
N VAL A 179 -33.62 -23.70 15.21
CA VAL A 179 -33.35 -22.29 14.87
C VAL A 179 -34.42 -21.77 13.90
N LYS A 180 -34.78 -22.51 12.85
CA LYS A 180 -35.85 -22.13 11.91
C LYS A 180 -37.21 -21.96 12.60
N ALA A 181 -37.54 -22.88 13.52
CA ALA A 181 -38.82 -22.86 14.23
C ALA A 181 -38.90 -21.73 15.27
N LEU A 182 -37.79 -21.38 15.94
CA LEU A 182 -37.73 -20.32 16.95
C LEU A 182 -37.52 -18.92 16.35
N LEU A 183 -36.94 -18.80 15.16
CA LEU A 183 -36.65 -17.52 14.48
C LEU A 183 -37.86 -16.57 14.38
N PRO A 184 -39.08 -16.99 14.01
CA PRO A 184 -40.22 -16.08 13.95
C PRO A 184 -40.79 -15.70 15.33
N LEU A 185 -40.40 -16.39 16.40
CA LEU A 185 -40.96 -16.24 17.75
C LEU A 185 -40.04 -15.48 18.72
N SER A 186 -38.78 -15.23 18.32
CA SER A 186 -37.71 -14.77 19.23
C SER A 186 -37.19 -13.38 18.88
N LYS A 187 -36.66 -12.65 19.87
CA LYS A 187 -36.01 -11.35 19.65
C LYS A 187 -34.54 -11.50 19.27
N LEU A 188 -34.16 -11.02 18.07
CA LEU A 188 -32.78 -11.10 17.57
C LEU A 188 -31.81 -10.10 18.25
N GLU A 189 -32.33 -9.04 18.88
CA GLU A 189 -31.53 -7.99 19.51
C GLU A 189 -31.01 -8.35 20.90
N HIS A 190 -31.50 -9.46 21.47
CA HIS A 190 -31.17 -9.90 22.83
C HIS A 190 -29.67 -10.18 22.99
N LEU A 191 -29.12 -9.74 24.12
CA LEU A 191 -27.71 -9.89 24.49
C LEU A 191 -27.61 -10.68 25.81
N ASP A 192 -26.65 -11.60 25.87
CA ASP A 192 -26.37 -12.34 27.11
C ASP A 192 -25.54 -11.50 28.12
N ILE A 193 -25.18 -12.09 29.26
CA ILE A 193 -24.39 -11.42 30.31
C ILE A 193 -23.01 -10.92 29.82
N ASN A 194 -22.45 -11.59 28.80
CA ASN A 194 -21.18 -11.23 28.18
C ASN A 194 -21.38 -10.31 26.96
N SER A 195 -22.58 -9.79 26.73
CA SER A 195 -22.95 -9.01 25.53
C SER A 195 -22.78 -9.77 24.21
N ASN A 196 -22.89 -11.10 24.21
CA ASN A 196 -22.95 -11.88 22.97
C ASN A 196 -24.33 -11.77 22.34
N SER A 197 -24.36 -11.39 21.07
CA SER A 197 -25.56 -11.42 20.22
C SER A 197 -25.76 -12.80 19.58
N VAL A 198 -26.91 -13.00 18.93
CA VAL A 198 -27.20 -14.19 18.11
C VAL A 198 -26.12 -14.44 17.04
N PHE A 199 -25.48 -13.37 16.53
CA PHE A 199 -24.39 -13.47 15.57
C PHE A 199 -23.08 -13.99 16.18
N HIS A 200 -22.78 -13.68 17.44
CA HIS A 200 -21.61 -14.23 18.13
C HIS A 200 -21.74 -15.75 18.29
N TYR A 201 -22.92 -16.22 18.68
CA TYR A 201 -23.20 -17.65 18.75
C TYR A 201 -23.18 -18.29 17.35
N GLY A 202 -23.83 -17.67 16.36
CA GLY A 202 -23.85 -18.14 14.97
C GLY A 202 -22.44 -18.28 14.38
N ALA A 203 -21.56 -17.32 14.65
CA ALA A 203 -20.17 -17.31 14.20
C ALA A 203 -19.37 -18.55 14.62
N SER A 204 -19.71 -19.16 15.77
CA SER A 204 -19.05 -20.37 16.27
C SER A 204 -19.59 -21.68 15.68
N THR A 205 -20.64 -21.61 14.85
CA THR A 205 -21.42 -22.78 14.37
C THR A 205 -21.24 -23.05 12.88
N THR A 206 -22.26 -22.77 12.04
CA THR A 206 -22.27 -22.99 10.58
C THR A 206 -22.73 -21.75 9.82
N LYS A 207 -22.33 -21.66 8.53
CA LYS A 207 -22.69 -20.53 7.66
C LYS A 207 -24.19 -20.45 7.37
N GLU A 208 -24.89 -21.57 7.37
CA GLU A 208 -26.32 -21.64 7.09
C GLU A 208 -27.13 -20.89 8.16
N ILE A 209 -26.72 -21.00 9.43
CA ILE A 209 -27.35 -20.25 10.53
C ILE A 209 -27.11 -18.74 10.35
N ILE A 210 -25.90 -18.34 9.96
CA ILE A 210 -25.58 -16.94 9.71
C ILE A 210 -26.42 -16.39 8.56
N ASN A 211 -26.55 -17.12 7.45
CA ASN A 211 -27.39 -16.72 6.33
C ASN A 211 -28.86 -16.56 6.75
N LEU A 212 -29.41 -17.50 7.53
CA LEU A 212 -30.78 -17.38 8.04
C LEU A 212 -31.00 -16.17 8.95
N LEU A 213 -30.02 -15.85 9.80
CA LEU A 213 -30.08 -14.69 10.68
C LEU A 213 -30.01 -13.38 9.87
N THR A 214 -29.06 -13.30 8.94
CA THR A 214 -28.85 -12.11 8.09
C THR A 214 -29.98 -11.84 7.12
N ASP A 215 -30.67 -12.88 6.63
CA ASP A 215 -31.90 -12.75 5.82
C ASP A 215 -33.05 -12.07 6.57
N LYS A 216 -33.06 -12.17 7.92
CA LYS A 216 -34.09 -11.53 8.76
C LYS A 216 -33.68 -10.14 9.23
N SER A 217 -32.45 -10.00 9.71
CA SER A 217 -31.96 -8.74 10.27
C SER A 217 -30.43 -8.74 10.32
N THR A 218 -29.81 -7.58 10.19
CA THR A 218 -28.36 -7.38 10.36
C THR A 218 -28.02 -6.63 11.65
N VAL A 219 -29.00 -6.45 12.55
CA VAL A 219 -28.82 -5.78 13.85
C VAL A 219 -27.77 -6.55 14.68
N ASN A 220 -26.81 -5.82 15.26
CA ASN A 220 -25.69 -6.38 16.03
C ASN A 220 -24.67 -7.24 15.24
N LEU A 221 -24.65 -7.17 13.90
CA LEU A 221 -23.61 -7.82 13.08
C LEU A 221 -22.19 -7.33 13.41
N ASN A 222 -22.08 -6.06 13.82
CA ASN A 222 -20.84 -5.38 14.18
C ASN A 222 -20.75 -5.07 15.70
N HIS A 223 -21.64 -5.65 16.51
CA HIS A 223 -21.64 -5.42 17.96
C HIS A 223 -20.39 -6.04 18.59
N LEU A 224 -19.83 -5.37 19.60
CA LEU A 224 -18.69 -5.87 20.36
C LEU A 224 -19.19 -6.50 21.65
N ASN A 225 -18.83 -7.77 21.89
CA ASN A 225 -19.09 -8.41 23.18
C ASN A 225 -18.17 -7.84 24.29
N SER A 226 -18.30 -8.36 25.51
CA SER A 226 -17.53 -7.89 26.68
C SER A 226 -16.01 -8.08 26.53
N ASP A 227 -15.61 -9.11 25.79
CA ASP A 227 -14.21 -9.38 25.41
C ASP A 227 -13.71 -8.44 24.31
N GLY A 228 -14.62 -7.66 23.70
CA GLY A 228 -14.32 -6.72 22.63
C GLY A 228 -14.12 -7.37 21.27
N TYR A 229 -14.79 -8.50 21.03
CA TYR A 229 -14.84 -9.19 19.74
C TYR A 229 -16.16 -8.92 19.05
N THR A 230 -16.11 -8.83 17.71
CA THR A 230 -17.31 -8.84 16.85
C THR A 230 -17.66 -10.28 16.51
N PRO A 231 -18.85 -10.57 15.96
CA PRO A 231 -19.15 -11.88 15.38
C PRO A 231 -18.09 -12.33 14.36
N LEU A 232 -17.56 -11.41 13.55
CA LEU A 232 -16.48 -11.70 12.60
C LEU A 232 -15.22 -12.19 13.33
N HIS A 233 -14.82 -11.52 14.42
CA HIS A 233 -13.69 -11.95 15.24
C HIS A 233 -13.93 -13.31 15.90
N VAL A 234 -15.14 -13.60 16.39
CA VAL A 234 -15.47 -14.90 16.98
C VAL A 234 -15.36 -16.02 15.94
N ALA A 235 -15.81 -15.79 14.70
CA ALA A 235 -15.66 -16.76 13.60
C ALA A 235 -14.18 -17.02 13.28
N CYS A 236 -13.33 -16.00 13.37
CA CYS A 236 -11.87 -16.14 13.26
C CYS A 236 -11.30 -16.98 14.41
N VAL A 237 -11.55 -16.60 15.67
CA VAL A 237 -11.00 -17.31 16.85
C VAL A 237 -11.42 -18.78 16.90
N THR A 238 -12.64 -19.10 16.43
CA THR A 238 -13.18 -20.46 16.38
C THR A 238 -12.78 -21.25 15.13
N ASP A 239 -11.93 -20.69 14.27
CA ASP A 239 -11.43 -21.28 13.03
C ASP A 239 -12.55 -21.75 12.08
N LYS A 240 -13.53 -20.87 11.84
CA LYS A 240 -14.69 -21.11 10.97
C LYS A 240 -14.65 -20.23 9.72
N PRO A 241 -13.81 -20.55 8.71
CA PRO A 241 -13.62 -19.69 7.53
C PRO A 241 -14.89 -19.51 6.68
N GLU A 242 -15.78 -20.50 6.66
CA GLU A 242 -17.06 -20.40 5.95
C GLU A 242 -18.03 -19.40 6.63
N CYS A 243 -17.96 -19.31 7.96
CA CYS A 243 -18.72 -18.33 8.74
C CYS A 243 -18.15 -16.91 8.55
N VAL A 244 -16.82 -16.78 8.50
CA VAL A 244 -16.14 -15.52 8.15
C VAL A 244 -16.63 -15.02 6.79
N LYS A 245 -16.60 -15.86 5.75
CA LYS A 245 -17.10 -15.50 4.41
C LYS A 245 -18.57 -15.08 4.43
N ALA A 246 -19.43 -15.81 5.15
CA ALA A 246 -20.86 -15.48 5.25
C ALA A 246 -21.10 -14.12 5.91
N LEU A 247 -20.40 -13.83 7.02
CA LEU A 247 -20.48 -12.54 7.71
C LEU A 247 -20.01 -11.38 6.82
N LEU A 248 -18.93 -11.58 6.06
CA LEU A 248 -18.44 -10.56 5.12
C LEU A 248 -19.41 -10.33 3.96
N LEU A 249 -20.04 -11.38 3.43
CA LEU A 249 -21.09 -11.28 2.41
C LEU A 249 -22.35 -10.56 2.92
N ALA A 250 -22.61 -10.65 4.22
CA ALA A 250 -23.70 -9.96 4.90
C ALA A 250 -23.38 -8.48 5.27
N GLY A 251 -22.17 -8.00 4.98
CA GLY A 251 -21.76 -6.62 5.23
C GLY A 251 -21.15 -6.38 6.61
N ALA A 252 -20.53 -7.40 7.22
CA ALA A 252 -19.74 -7.20 8.44
C ALA A 252 -18.57 -6.24 8.15
N ASP A 253 -18.38 -5.28 9.05
CA ASP A 253 -17.33 -4.28 8.91
C ASP A 253 -15.97 -4.91 9.24
N VAL A 254 -15.06 -4.84 8.27
CA VAL A 254 -13.72 -5.42 8.36
C VAL A 254 -12.76 -4.55 9.16
N ASN A 255 -13.04 -3.25 9.29
CA ASN A 255 -12.11 -2.28 9.86
C ASN A 255 -12.24 -2.14 11.39
N LEU A 256 -13.10 -2.94 12.03
CA LEU A 256 -13.27 -2.93 13.48
C LEU A 256 -12.15 -3.73 14.16
N ASN A 257 -11.37 -3.07 15.02
CA ASN A 257 -10.31 -3.72 15.77
C ASN A 257 -10.83 -4.40 17.05
N ALA A 258 -10.26 -5.56 17.39
CA ALA A 258 -10.48 -6.20 18.69
C ALA A 258 -9.76 -5.45 19.83
N LYS A 259 -10.30 -5.50 21.05
CA LYS A 259 -9.91 -4.68 22.23
C LYS A 259 -8.47 -4.86 22.75
N ASN A 260 -7.68 -5.77 22.18
CA ASN A 260 -6.26 -5.98 22.52
C ASN A 260 -5.26 -5.34 21.52
N ILE A 261 -5.73 -4.53 20.57
CA ILE A 261 -4.88 -3.86 19.58
C ILE A 261 -4.67 -2.40 20.00
N THR A 262 -3.46 -2.06 20.45
CA THR A 262 -3.09 -0.69 20.82
C THR A 262 -2.95 0.23 19.60
N LYS A 263 -3.61 1.39 19.70
CA LYS A 263 -3.49 2.66 18.93
C LYS A 263 -4.36 2.82 17.66
N LEU A 264 -4.86 4.06 17.57
CA LEU A 264 -5.91 4.57 16.70
C LEU A 264 -5.51 4.62 15.22
N HIS A 265 -6.41 4.11 14.37
CA HIS A 265 -6.91 4.88 13.24
C HIS A 265 -8.44 4.78 13.25
N LYS A 266 -9.14 5.90 13.46
CA LYS A 266 -10.58 5.97 13.23
C LYS A 266 -10.79 5.97 11.71
N THR A 267 -11.07 4.82 11.13
CA THR A 267 -11.65 4.78 9.78
C THR A 267 -13.10 5.28 9.89
N SER A 268 -13.44 6.28 9.07
CA SER A 268 -14.72 7.03 9.15
C SER A 268 -15.81 6.49 8.23
N THR A 269 -15.64 5.31 7.63
CA THR A 269 -16.64 4.74 6.72
C THR A 269 -16.77 3.23 6.93
N PRO A 270 -17.98 2.71 7.25
CA PRO A 270 -18.22 1.28 7.26
C PRO A 270 -18.00 0.73 5.84
N THR A 271 -17.18 -0.31 5.73
CA THR A 271 -16.81 -0.91 4.45
C THR A 271 -17.56 -2.22 4.22
N SER A 272 -18.04 -2.44 3.00
CA SER A 272 -18.66 -3.70 2.58
C SER A 272 -17.88 -4.34 1.44
N VAL A 273 -17.07 -5.35 1.76
CA VAL A 273 -16.34 -6.18 0.77
C VAL A 273 -17.23 -7.23 0.08
N ALA A 274 -18.55 -7.21 0.34
CA ALA A 274 -19.48 -8.22 -0.13
C ALA A 274 -19.54 -8.35 -1.67
N SER A 275 -19.48 -7.22 -2.40
CA SER A 275 -19.45 -7.14 -3.86
C SER A 275 -18.28 -7.97 -4.42
N PHE A 276 -17.08 -7.74 -3.90
CA PHE A 276 -15.85 -8.41 -4.31
C PHE A 276 -15.88 -9.90 -3.99
N LEU A 277 -16.32 -10.27 -2.78
CA LEU A 277 -16.32 -11.67 -2.33
C LEU A 277 -17.29 -12.56 -3.11
N ARG A 278 -18.42 -12.02 -3.59
CA ARG A 278 -19.36 -12.80 -4.44
C ARG A 278 -18.68 -13.38 -5.68
N THR A 279 -17.72 -12.65 -6.24
CA THR A 279 -17.02 -13.04 -7.48
C THR A 279 -15.67 -13.70 -7.20
N ASN A 280 -15.05 -13.44 -6.05
CA ASN A 280 -13.64 -13.79 -5.77
C ASN A 280 -13.41 -14.58 -4.47
N ALA A 281 -14.44 -15.19 -3.88
CA ALA A 281 -14.33 -15.91 -2.60
C ALA A 281 -13.24 -17.00 -2.54
N SER A 282 -12.88 -17.61 -3.68
CA SER A 282 -11.84 -18.65 -3.76
C SER A 282 -10.40 -18.11 -3.70
N LYS A 283 -10.21 -16.79 -3.81
CA LYS A 283 -8.91 -16.13 -3.84
C LYS A 283 -8.42 -15.66 -2.46
N LEU A 284 -9.08 -16.09 -1.38
CA LEU A 284 -8.65 -15.82 -0.01
C LEU A 284 -8.06 -17.08 0.64
N TYR A 285 -6.93 -16.89 1.33
CA TYR A 285 -6.28 -17.91 2.14
C TYR A 285 -6.99 -18.11 3.47
N THR A 286 -7.82 -19.13 3.54
CA THR A 286 -8.64 -19.46 4.72
C THR A 286 -7.80 -19.83 5.96
N GLN A 287 -6.58 -20.35 5.78
CA GLN A 287 -5.71 -20.78 6.89
C GLN A 287 -5.27 -19.64 7.82
N ASP A 288 -5.27 -18.40 7.33
CA ASP A 288 -4.87 -17.23 8.12
C ASP A 288 -6.05 -16.55 8.80
N MET A 289 -7.30 -16.93 8.46
CA MET A 289 -8.50 -16.35 9.07
C MET A 289 -8.53 -16.56 10.58
N LYS A 290 -7.91 -17.63 11.08
CA LYS A 290 -7.82 -17.90 12.53
C LYS A 290 -7.03 -16.88 13.33
N TYR A 291 -6.08 -16.19 12.69
CA TYR A 291 -5.30 -15.13 13.32
C TYR A 291 -6.05 -13.79 13.30
N GLY A 292 -7.28 -13.74 12.75
CA GLY A 292 -8.05 -12.52 12.60
C GLY A 292 -7.49 -11.58 11.52
N GLY A 293 -7.88 -10.32 11.62
CA GLY A 293 -7.51 -9.26 10.66
C GLY A 293 -8.56 -9.04 9.57
N THR A 294 -8.18 -8.24 8.59
CA THR A 294 -9.00 -7.87 7.42
C THR A 294 -8.79 -8.85 6.25
N PRO A 295 -9.67 -8.85 5.23
CA PRO A 295 -9.44 -9.59 3.98
C PRO A 295 -8.08 -9.32 3.30
N LEU A 296 -7.45 -8.17 3.56
CA LEU A 296 -6.11 -7.87 3.07
C LEU A 296 -5.04 -8.80 3.64
N HIS A 297 -5.22 -9.32 4.86
CA HIS A 297 -4.30 -10.30 5.44
C HIS A 297 -4.37 -11.65 4.73
N TRP A 298 -5.53 -11.95 4.13
CA TRP A 298 -5.82 -13.26 3.57
C TRP A 298 -5.74 -13.28 2.03
N CYS A 299 -5.43 -12.17 1.38
CA CYS A 299 -5.40 -12.11 -0.09
C CYS A 299 -4.35 -13.04 -0.70
N SER A 300 -4.62 -13.57 -1.89
CA SER A 300 -3.70 -14.48 -2.58
C SER A 300 -2.88 -13.86 -3.70
N SER A 301 -3.34 -12.75 -4.27
CA SER A 301 -2.69 -12.11 -5.40
C SER A 301 -2.76 -10.59 -5.33
N ARG A 302 -1.90 -9.92 -6.11
CA ARG A 302 -1.87 -8.46 -6.25
C ARG A 302 -3.24 -7.90 -6.62
N GLU A 303 -3.93 -8.53 -7.58
CA GLU A 303 -5.21 -8.03 -8.11
C GLU A 303 -6.29 -8.08 -7.03
N THR A 304 -6.30 -9.14 -6.22
CA THR A 304 -7.23 -9.23 -5.09
C THR A 304 -6.94 -8.20 -4.02
N LEU A 305 -5.66 -7.94 -3.75
CA LEU A 305 -5.25 -6.93 -2.79
C LEU A 305 -5.64 -5.52 -3.26
N HIS A 306 -5.35 -5.17 -4.51
CA HIS A 306 -5.75 -3.87 -5.08
C HIS A 306 -7.27 -3.68 -5.04
N ALA A 307 -8.05 -4.69 -5.45
CA ALA A 307 -9.51 -4.61 -5.40
C ALA A 307 -10.03 -4.39 -3.97
N LEU A 308 -9.49 -5.12 -2.99
CA LEU A 308 -9.89 -4.97 -1.58
C LEU A 308 -9.54 -3.59 -1.00
N ILE A 309 -8.41 -2.99 -1.41
CA ILE A 309 -8.03 -1.62 -1.04
C ILE A 309 -9.04 -0.63 -1.64
N MET A 310 -9.43 -0.81 -2.90
CA MET A 310 -10.44 0.04 -3.56
C MET A 310 -11.83 -0.09 -2.95
N GLU A 311 -12.19 -1.24 -2.39
CA GLU A 311 -13.42 -1.44 -1.62
C GLU A 311 -13.37 -0.76 -0.24
N GLY A 312 -12.23 -0.19 0.18
CA GLY A 312 -12.10 0.55 1.43
C GLY A 312 -11.60 -0.28 2.63
N CYS A 313 -10.87 -1.37 2.38
CA CYS A 313 -10.15 -2.06 3.45
C CYS A 313 -8.98 -1.20 3.94
N ASP A 314 -8.87 -1.03 5.26
CA ASP A 314 -7.73 -0.33 5.85
C ASP A 314 -6.44 -1.16 5.75
N VAL A 315 -5.45 -0.57 5.09
CA VAL A 315 -4.13 -1.15 4.80
C VAL A 315 -3.32 -1.38 6.08
N ASN A 316 -3.56 -0.57 7.12
CA ASN A 316 -2.78 -0.55 8.35
C ASN A 316 -3.47 -1.30 9.51
N SER A 317 -4.63 -1.90 9.27
CA SER A 317 -5.28 -2.77 10.24
C SER A 317 -4.39 -3.96 10.61
N THR A 318 -4.46 -4.38 11.87
CA THR A 318 -3.65 -5.48 12.39
C THR A 318 -4.50 -6.69 12.78
N ASN A 319 -3.95 -7.88 12.60
CA ASN A 319 -4.55 -9.12 13.08
C ASN A 319 -4.35 -9.32 14.61
N PHE A 320 -4.77 -10.47 15.14
CA PHE A 320 -4.65 -10.79 16.56
C PHE A 320 -3.19 -10.87 17.05
N ASP A 321 -2.21 -11.07 16.18
CA ASP A 321 -0.78 -11.08 16.50
C ASP A 321 -0.13 -9.69 16.38
N GLY A 322 -0.92 -8.64 16.16
CA GLY A 322 -0.42 -7.28 15.92
C GLY A 322 0.24 -7.12 14.55
N ARG A 323 0.10 -8.09 13.64
CA ARG A 323 0.68 -8.05 12.30
C ARG A 323 -0.26 -7.33 11.34
N THR A 324 0.28 -6.39 10.58
CA THR A 324 -0.43 -5.79 9.43
C THR A 324 -0.44 -6.73 8.22
N ALA A 325 -1.23 -6.41 7.19
CA ALA A 325 -1.20 -7.15 5.93
C ALA A 325 0.22 -7.21 5.32
N LEU A 326 1.02 -6.15 5.50
CA LEU A 326 2.42 -6.10 5.07
C LEU A 326 3.26 -7.23 5.71
N HIS A 327 3.14 -7.43 7.03
CA HIS A 327 3.85 -8.51 7.73
C HIS A 327 3.48 -9.89 7.17
N VAL A 328 2.19 -10.12 6.91
CA VAL A 328 1.70 -11.41 6.39
C VAL A 328 2.20 -11.65 4.97
N MET A 329 2.16 -10.64 4.10
CA MET A 329 2.66 -10.76 2.72
C MET A 329 4.17 -10.99 2.66
N VAL A 330 4.93 -10.34 3.55
CA VAL A 330 6.38 -10.59 3.72
C VAL A 330 6.62 -12.02 4.19
N ALA A 331 5.89 -12.48 5.22
CA ALA A 331 6.05 -13.83 5.76
C ALA A 331 5.78 -14.94 4.73
N ARG A 332 4.94 -14.64 3.74
CA ARG A 332 4.55 -15.52 2.62
C ARG A 332 5.38 -15.32 1.35
N ASN A 333 6.38 -14.44 1.36
CA ASN A 333 7.19 -14.10 0.19
C ASN A 333 6.35 -13.64 -1.02
N ARG A 334 5.32 -12.82 -0.78
CA ARG A 334 4.45 -12.24 -1.81
C ARG A 334 4.95 -10.85 -2.21
N PHE A 335 6.11 -10.81 -2.86
CA PHE A 335 6.82 -9.57 -3.22
C PHE A 335 5.92 -8.54 -3.93
N GLU A 336 5.15 -9.00 -4.91
CA GLU A 336 4.16 -8.20 -5.65
C GLU A 336 3.11 -7.50 -4.76
N CYS A 337 2.59 -8.24 -3.76
CA CYS A 337 1.63 -7.69 -2.80
C CYS A 337 2.31 -6.72 -1.84
N VAL A 338 3.58 -6.98 -1.47
CA VAL A 338 4.38 -6.05 -0.65
C VAL A 338 4.55 -4.71 -1.36
N VAL A 339 4.95 -4.71 -2.64
CA VAL A 339 5.09 -3.46 -3.43
C VAL A 339 3.77 -2.72 -3.51
N THR A 340 2.66 -3.44 -3.73
CA THR A 340 1.33 -2.83 -3.88
C THR A 340 0.84 -2.21 -2.57
N LEU A 341 1.04 -2.87 -1.43
CA LEU A 341 0.73 -2.32 -0.10
C LEU A 341 1.51 -1.04 0.15
N LEU A 342 2.82 -1.05 -0.13
CA LEU A 342 3.68 0.12 0.05
C LEU A 342 3.32 1.27 -0.90
N ALA A 343 2.85 0.97 -2.11
CA ALA A 343 2.33 1.96 -3.05
C ALA A 343 0.99 2.59 -2.62
N HIS A 344 0.27 1.97 -1.68
CA HIS A 344 -0.96 2.46 -1.06
C HIS A 344 -0.74 2.93 0.38
N ASP A 345 0.44 3.47 0.67
CA ASP A 345 0.80 4.10 1.96
C ASP A 345 0.69 3.15 3.18
N ALA A 346 1.00 1.87 3.01
CA ALA A 346 1.19 0.94 4.13
C ALA A 346 2.31 1.44 5.06
N ASP A 347 2.04 1.44 6.37
CA ASP A 347 3.04 1.75 7.39
C ASP A 347 4.03 0.59 7.55
N ILE A 348 5.30 0.91 7.32
CA ILE A 348 6.40 -0.05 7.17
C ILE A 348 7.01 -0.43 8.52
N ASP A 349 6.94 0.47 9.49
CA ASP A 349 7.64 0.36 10.77
C ASP A 349 6.70 -0.07 11.92
N VAL A 350 5.49 -0.51 11.60
CA VAL A 350 4.59 -1.17 12.56
C VAL A 350 5.27 -2.41 13.11
N LEU A 351 5.12 -2.65 14.42
CA LEU A 351 5.71 -3.77 15.12
C LEU A 351 4.63 -4.80 15.49
N ASP A 352 4.92 -6.07 15.25
CA ASP A 352 4.08 -7.16 15.73
C ASP A 352 4.21 -7.39 17.25
N LYS A 353 3.50 -8.38 17.79
CA LYS A 353 3.57 -8.75 19.20
C LYS A 353 4.96 -9.19 19.66
N GLU A 354 5.85 -9.60 18.77
CA GLU A 354 7.24 -9.93 19.09
C GLU A 354 8.17 -8.70 18.96
N GLY A 355 7.61 -7.54 18.59
CA GLY A 355 8.35 -6.32 18.29
C GLY A 355 9.08 -6.38 16.95
N ASN A 356 8.77 -7.34 16.08
CA ASN A 356 9.38 -7.43 14.77
C ASN A 356 8.63 -6.53 13.79
N SER A 357 9.37 -5.74 13.02
CA SER A 357 8.82 -5.08 11.83
C SER A 357 8.85 -6.01 10.63
N ALA A 358 8.19 -5.59 9.53
CA ALA A 358 8.27 -6.27 8.24
C ALA A 358 9.72 -6.55 7.80
N LEU A 359 10.67 -5.63 8.07
CA LEU A 359 12.09 -5.83 7.73
C LEU A 359 12.73 -6.97 8.54
N HIS A 360 12.39 -7.11 9.82
CA HIS A 360 12.90 -8.20 10.66
C HIS A 360 12.47 -9.57 10.10
N ILE A 361 11.18 -9.71 9.74
CA ILE A 361 10.63 -10.94 9.15
C ILE A 361 11.28 -11.25 7.79
N ALA A 362 11.50 -10.23 6.96
CA ALA A 362 12.14 -10.40 5.65
C ALA A 362 13.58 -10.93 5.76
N ILE A 363 14.33 -10.44 6.75
CA ILE A 363 15.72 -10.86 7.01
C ILE A 363 15.75 -12.28 7.58
N GLU A 364 14.89 -12.60 8.55
CA GLU A 364 14.78 -13.95 9.11
C GLU A 364 14.53 -15.01 8.02
N LYS A 365 13.70 -14.66 7.03
CA LYS A 365 13.38 -15.53 5.87
C LYS A 365 14.37 -15.42 4.71
N LYS A 366 15.40 -14.58 4.82
CA LYS A 366 16.45 -14.37 3.79
C LYS A 366 15.89 -13.93 2.42
N LEU A 367 14.89 -13.05 2.44
CA LEU A 367 14.15 -12.59 1.26
C LEU A 367 14.78 -11.30 0.68
N VAL A 368 15.90 -11.44 -0.04
CA VAL A 368 16.66 -10.32 -0.62
C VAL A 368 15.78 -9.27 -1.33
N PRO A 369 14.89 -9.64 -2.28
CA PRO A 369 14.04 -8.64 -2.94
C PRO A 369 13.16 -7.81 -2.01
N ILE A 370 12.57 -8.47 -1.01
CA ILE A 370 11.68 -7.81 -0.06
C ILE A 370 12.49 -6.92 0.87
N VAL A 371 13.69 -7.35 1.30
CA VAL A 371 14.61 -6.49 2.06
C VAL A 371 14.96 -5.23 1.27
N GLN A 372 15.34 -5.37 0.00
CA GLN A 372 15.63 -4.22 -0.88
C GLN A 372 14.41 -3.29 -0.98
N CYS A 373 13.23 -3.85 -1.22
CA CYS A 373 11.98 -3.10 -1.32
C CYS A 373 11.70 -2.30 -0.05
N LEU A 374 11.68 -2.93 1.12
CA LEU A 374 11.40 -2.25 2.39
C LEU A 374 12.41 -1.11 2.66
N VAL A 375 13.69 -1.33 2.34
CA VAL A 375 14.74 -0.31 2.46
C VAL A 375 14.52 0.86 1.49
N VAL A 376 14.13 0.59 0.25
CA VAL A 376 13.82 1.61 -0.77
C VAL A 376 12.69 2.54 -0.28
N PHE A 377 11.58 1.95 0.18
CA PHE A 377 10.44 2.70 0.71
C PHE A 377 10.71 3.40 2.05
N GLY A 378 11.87 3.15 2.66
CA GLY A 378 12.41 3.98 3.72
C GLY A 378 12.06 3.53 5.13
N CYS A 379 11.96 2.22 5.38
CA CYS A 379 11.86 1.68 6.73
C CYS A 379 13.03 2.13 7.63
N ASP A 380 12.80 2.10 8.95
CA ASP A 380 13.88 2.31 9.91
C ASP A 380 14.78 1.08 10.00
N ILE A 381 15.89 1.14 9.27
CA ILE A 381 16.94 0.11 9.23
C ILE A 381 17.64 -0.15 10.58
N ASN A 382 17.43 0.71 11.59
CA ASN A 382 18.02 0.56 12.93
C ASN A 382 16.97 0.28 14.02
N LEU A 383 15.71 0.03 13.64
CA LEU A 383 14.65 -0.32 14.58
C LEU A 383 15.03 -1.59 15.34
N LYS A 384 14.70 -1.65 16.63
CA LYS A 384 15.01 -2.80 17.48
C LYS A 384 13.75 -3.57 17.81
N ASN A 385 13.82 -4.90 17.74
CA ASN A 385 12.74 -5.76 18.22
C ASN A 385 12.75 -5.92 19.75
N LYS A 386 11.85 -6.74 20.31
CA LYS A 386 11.79 -6.97 21.77
C LYS A 386 13.06 -7.62 22.34
N ASP A 387 13.83 -8.33 21.53
CA ASP A 387 15.14 -8.87 21.90
C ASP A 387 16.27 -7.81 21.87
N GLY A 388 15.96 -6.57 21.48
CA GLY A 388 16.95 -5.50 21.30
C GLY A 388 17.81 -5.64 20.04
N LYS A 389 17.48 -6.56 19.13
CA LYS A 389 18.23 -6.83 17.90
C LYS A 389 17.78 -5.87 16.81
N THR A 390 18.74 -5.29 16.09
CA THR A 390 18.49 -4.52 14.86
C THR A 390 18.42 -5.45 13.64
N PRO A 391 17.85 -5.00 12.51
CA PRO A 391 17.91 -5.70 11.23
C PRO A 391 19.32 -6.19 10.89
N ARG A 392 20.34 -5.31 11.03
CA ARG A 392 21.74 -5.67 10.79
C ARG A 392 22.25 -6.75 11.75
N HIS A 393 21.79 -6.76 13.00
CA HIS A 393 22.17 -7.76 14.00
C HIS A 393 21.56 -9.14 13.73
N MET A 394 20.44 -9.22 13.02
CA MET A 394 19.84 -10.49 12.62
C MET A 394 20.58 -11.16 11.46
N VAL A 395 21.44 -10.42 10.75
CA VAL A 395 22.24 -10.96 9.64
C VAL A 395 23.50 -11.64 10.19
N GLY A 396 23.54 -12.97 10.15
CA GLY A 396 24.80 -13.73 10.20
C GLY A 396 25.14 -14.48 11.49
N ASN A 397 24.34 -15.45 11.92
CA ASN A 397 24.84 -16.47 12.86
C ASN A 397 25.81 -17.46 12.19
N ASP A 398 25.72 -17.67 10.86
CA ASP A 398 26.56 -18.61 10.11
C ASP A 398 27.09 -17.95 8.82
N ALA A 399 28.40 -17.86 8.67
CA ALA A 399 29.07 -17.18 7.54
C ALA A 399 29.11 -18.05 6.25
N SER A 400 27.96 -18.52 5.74
CA SER A 400 27.94 -19.54 4.68
C SER A 400 26.95 -19.35 3.52
N GLY A 401 26.28 -18.20 3.37
CA GLY A 401 25.28 -18.02 2.31
C GLY A 401 25.36 -16.70 1.53
N ASN A 402 25.47 -16.78 0.20
CA ASN A 402 25.47 -15.63 -0.72
C ASN A 402 24.35 -14.60 -0.44
N LYS A 403 23.15 -15.06 -0.03
CA LYS A 403 22.00 -14.18 0.24
C LYS A 403 22.15 -13.33 1.50
N GLU A 404 22.81 -13.85 2.54
CA GLU A 404 23.01 -13.09 3.78
C GLU A 404 24.05 -11.99 3.58
N ASP A 405 25.08 -12.27 2.79
CA ASP A 405 26.09 -11.31 2.41
C ASP A 405 25.49 -10.18 1.57
N GLU A 406 24.57 -10.50 0.66
CA GLU A 406 23.84 -9.52 -0.12
C GLU A 406 22.93 -8.65 0.78
N ILE A 407 22.17 -9.25 1.71
CA ILE A 407 21.35 -8.51 2.69
C ILE A 407 22.23 -7.59 3.55
N LEU A 408 23.38 -8.07 4.02
CA LEU A 408 24.31 -7.27 4.81
C LEU A 408 24.82 -6.08 4.01
N TYR A 409 25.15 -6.28 2.73
CA TYR A 409 25.59 -5.23 1.83
C TYR A 409 24.48 -4.21 1.58
N ILE A 410 23.25 -4.65 1.31
CA ILE A 410 22.06 -3.79 1.14
C ILE A 410 21.87 -2.87 2.36
N LEU A 411 21.97 -3.41 3.58
CA LEU A 411 21.83 -2.62 4.80
C LEU A 411 23.04 -1.69 5.02
N HIS A 412 24.25 -2.16 4.71
CA HIS A 412 25.47 -1.36 4.83
C HIS A 412 25.46 -0.15 3.88
N SER A 413 25.13 -0.35 2.61
CA SER A 413 25.22 0.67 1.56
C SER A 413 24.30 1.87 1.82
N VAL A 414 23.24 1.68 2.62
CA VAL A 414 22.29 2.72 3.02
C VAL A 414 22.51 3.24 4.46
N GLY A 415 23.59 2.81 5.12
CA GLY A 415 24.03 3.37 6.41
C GLY A 415 23.48 2.69 7.66
N ALA A 416 23.12 1.39 7.64
CA ALA A 416 22.73 0.66 8.84
C ALA A 416 23.88 0.60 9.85
N LYS A 417 23.61 1.01 11.10
CA LYS A 417 24.63 1.13 12.14
C LYS A 417 25.04 -0.24 12.69
N ARG A 418 26.32 -0.37 13.04
CA ARG A 418 26.84 -1.49 13.84
C ARG A 418 26.40 -1.34 15.30
N CYS A 419 26.39 -2.44 16.05
CA CYS A 419 26.15 -2.37 17.49
C CYS A 419 27.26 -1.56 18.18
N THR A 420 26.90 -0.84 19.24
CA THR A 420 27.85 -0.03 20.03
C THR A 420 28.55 -0.84 21.13
N GLU A 421 27.94 -1.93 21.58
CA GLU A 421 28.46 -2.74 22.68
C GLU A 421 29.49 -3.76 22.18
N THR A 422 30.69 -3.72 22.77
CA THR A 422 31.82 -4.62 22.43
C THR A 422 31.73 -5.98 23.14
N GLY A 423 30.69 -6.24 23.94
CA GLY A 423 30.53 -7.45 24.76
C GLY A 423 29.33 -8.35 24.41
N SER A 424 28.43 -7.93 23.53
CA SER A 424 27.31 -8.76 23.06
C SER A 424 27.80 -9.78 22.03
N LYS A 425 27.24 -11.00 22.01
CA LYS A 425 27.47 -12.03 20.96
C LYS A 425 26.93 -11.54 19.60
N CYS A 426 27.58 -10.54 19.02
CA CYS A 426 27.21 -9.94 17.74
C CYS A 426 27.78 -10.77 16.59
N PRO A 427 27.01 -10.93 15.50
CA PRO A 427 27.55 -11.54 14.28
C PRO A 427 28.67 -10.68 13.68
N PRO A 428 29.59 -11.26 12.88
CA PRO A 428 30.74 -10.54 12.30
C PRO A 428 30.35 -9.25 11.55
N GLY A 429 29.22 -9.28 10.85
CA GLY A 429 28.67 -8.13 10.12
C GLY A 429 28.16 -6.99 10.99
N CYS A 430 27.81 -7.25 12.27
CA CYS A 430 27.21 -6.26 13.17
C CYS A 430 28.12 -5.85 14.35
N ASN A 431 29.22 -6.55 14.57
CA ASN A 431 30.20 -6.22 15.60
C ASN A 431 30.72 -4.78 15.42
N ALA A 432 30.80 -4.03 16.52
CA ALA A 432 31.32 -2.66 16.60
C ALA A 432 32.69 -2.49 15.93
N LYS A 433 33.57 -3.48 16.09
CA LYS A 433 34.94 -3.50 15.53
C LYS A 433 35.06 -4.30 14.23
N GLY A 434 33.95 -4.87 13.73
CA GLY A 434 33.96 -5.66 12.51
C GLY A 434 34.17 -4.79 11.27
N THR A 435 34.81 -5.35 10.24
CA THR A 435 35.02 -4.71 8.94
C THR A 435 34.17 -5.33 7.83
N TYR A 436 33.65 -6.54 8.05
CA TYR A 436 32.85 -7.26 7.05
C TYR A 436 31.49 -6.60 6.82
N ASN A 437 31.18 -6.27 5.57
CA ASN A 437 29.98 -5.53 5.15
C ASN A 437 29.15 -6.27 4.11
N GLY A 438 29.40 -7.56 3.88
CA GLY A 438 28.79 -8.31 2.78
C GLY A 438 29.57 -8.17 1.48
N ILE A 439 29.06 -8.78 0.42
CA ILE A 439 29.66 -8.78 -0.92
C ILE A 439 28.85 -7.81 -1.80
N PRO A 440 29.49 -6.81 -2.43
CA PRO A 440 28.81 -5.93 -3.38
C PRO A 440 28.39 -6.69 -4.65
N PRO A 441 27.29 -6.30 -5.31
CA PRO A 441 26.97 -6.80 -6.64
C PRO A 441 28.03 -6.35 -7.65
N GLU A 442 28.16 -7.08 -8.76
CA GLU A 442 29.05 -6.68 -9.86
C GLU A 442 28.70 -5.28 -10.37
N ALA A 443 29.72 -4.45 -10.55
CA ALA A 443 29.55 -3.11 -11.08
C ALA A 443 29.27 -3.17 -12.60
N PRO A 444 28.27 -2.42 -13.11
CA PRO A 444 28.03 -2.36 -14.55
C PRO A 444 29.21 -1.70 -15.27
N GLU A 445 29.47 -2.13 -16.52
CA GLU A 445 30.45 -1.48 -17.39
C GLU A 445 30.04 -0.02 -17.64
N SER A 446 30.97 0.90 -17.35
CA SER A 446 30.78 2.33 -17.52
C SER A 446 31.78 2.87 -18.53
N VAL A 447 31.39 3.90 -19.29
CA VAL A 447 32.32 4.57 -20.20
C VAL A 447 33.40 5.27 -19.36
N GLU A 448 34.67 4.88 -19.51
CA GLU A 448 35.81 5.68 -19.03
C GLU A 448 35.92 6.98 -19.85
N GLN A 449 35.04 7.96 -19.67
CA GLN A 449 35.22 9.26 -20.32
C GLN A 449 34.83 10.45 -19.45
N ARG A 450 35.77 11.41 -19.38
CA ARG A 450 35.68 12.77 -18.84
C ARG A 450 35.53 13.00 -17.34
N GLU A 451 35.23 12.00 -16.51
CA GLU A 451 35.14 12.21 -15.05
C GLU A 451 36.42 12.85 -14.47
N HIS A 452 37.59 12.52 -15.04
CA HIS A 452 38.88 13.12 -14.68
C HIS A 452 38.97 14.62 -15.05
N ILE A 453 38.43 15.03 -16.21
CA ILE A 453 38.36 16.44 -16.62
C ILE A 453 37.32 17.18 -15.77
N GLU A 454 36.19 16.56 -15.47
CA GLU A 454 35.15 17.14 -14.61
C GLU A 454 35.65 17.36 -13.19
N ASN A 455 36.35 16.39 -12.61
CA ASN A 455 36.98 16.52 -11.29
C ASN A 455 38.04 17.63 -11.28
N MET A 456 38.86 17.73 -12.32
CA MET A 456 39.83 18.83 -12.46
C MET A 456 39.15 20.20 -12.59
N LEU A 457 38.11 20.33 -13.43
CA LEU A 457 37.37 21.58 -13.62
C LEU A 457 36.53 21.98 -12.39
N ALA A 458 35.97 21.02 -11.67
CA ALA A 458 35.26 21.25 -10.41
C ALA A 458 36.20 21.79 -9.32
N THR A 459 37.46 21.33 -9.31
CA THR A 459 38.47 21.83 -8.36
C THR A 459 38.86 23.28 -8.69
N THR A 460 39.01 23.61 -9.97
CA THR A 460 39.31 24.98 -10.44
C THR A 460 38.16 25.96 -10.21
N SER A 461 36.92 25.55 -10.45
CA SER A 461 35.72 26.38 -10.19
C SER A 461 35.50 26.61 -8.69
N ARG A 462 35.75 25.61 -7.83
CA ARG A 462 35.76 25.79 -6.36
C ARG A 462 36.81 26.81 -5.89
N GLN A 463 38.00 26.82 -6.51
CA GLN A 463 39.02 27.84 -6.24
C GLN A 463 38.58 29.23 -6.72
N MET A 464 37.87 29.36 -7.84
CA MET A 464 37.33 30.65 -8.30
C MET A 464 36.23 31.21 -7.37
N VAL A 465 35.31 30.37 -6.89
CA VAL A 465 34.26 30.79 -5.93
C VAL A 465 34.87 31.16 -4.57
N GLY A 466 35.86 30.39 -4.10
CA GLY A 466 36.63 30.72 -2.90
C GLY A 466 37.44 32.02 -3.03
N ASN A 467 38.01 32.29 -4.20
CA ASN A 467 38.69 33.55 -4.48
C ASN A 467 37.72 34.73 -4.63
N PHE A 468 36.48 34.52 -5.09
CA PHE A 468 35.48 35.61 -5.18
C PHE A 468 35.01 36.10 -3.80
N LEU A 469 34.94 35.20 -2.81
CA LEU A 469 34.68 35.56 -1.41
C LEU A 469 35.94 36.14 -0.71
N GLY A 470 37.14 35.84 -1.20
CA GLY A 470 38.41 36.36 -0.69
C GLY A 470 38.91 37.66 -1.35
N ALA A 471 38.45 38.01 -2.54
CA ALA A 471 38.94 39.14 -3.35
C ALA A 471 38.27 40.49 -3.04
N ALA A 472 37.79 40.69 -1.82
CA ALA A 472 37.57 42.02 -1.24
C ALA A 472 38.79 42.52 -0.45
N ALA A 473 39.91 41.78 -0.45
CA ALA A 473 41.15 42.19 0.18
C ALA A 473 42.37 41.85 -0.69
N ASN A 474 43.12 42.90 -1.02
CA ASN A 474 44.49 42.94 -1.52
C ASN A 474 44.73 42.71 -3.00
N GLY A 475 45.19 43.79 -3.64
CA GLY A 475 45.82 43.79 -4.95
C GLY A 475 47.32 43.51 -4.90
N LEU A 476 47.87 43.43 -6.12
CA LEU A 476 49.27 43.37 -6.53
C LEU A 476 50.01 42.06 -6.24
N MET A 477 50.22 41.26 -7.29
CA MET A 477 51.58 41.02 -7.82
C MET A 477 51.52 40.21 -9.14
N GLU A 478 52.12 40.79 -10.18
CA GLU A 478 52.51 40.11 -11.44
C GLU A 478 53.55 39.01 -11.18
N LYS A 479 53.40 37.86 -11.84
CA LYS A 479 54.52 36.98 -12.18
C LYS A 479 54.23 36.21 -13.48
N GLN A 480 55.19 36.30 -14.40
CA GLN A 480 55.22 35.73 -15.74
C GLN A 480 55.24 34.18 -15.74
N MET A 481 54.58 33.56 -16.73
CA MET A 481 54.73 32.15 -17.11
C MET A 481 55.24 32.04 -18.57
N PRO A 482 55.99 30.96 -18.93
CA PRO A 482 56.59 30.78 -20.25
C PRO A 482 55.62 30.14 -21.28
N PRO A 483 55.94 30.15 -22.59
CA PRO A 483 54.95 29.92 -23.64
C PRO A 483 54.61 28.43 -23.86
N PRO A 484 53.41 28.11 -24.38
CA PRO A 484 52.99 26.73 -24.66
C PRO A 484 53.58 26.17 -25.96
N GLN A 485 53.85 24.87 -25.96
CA GLN A 485 54.26 24.09 -27.13
C GLN A 485 53.06 23.77 -28.04
N VAL A 486 53.34 23.77 -29.35
CA VAL A 486 52.39 23.62 -30.47
C VAL A 486 51.82 22.19 -30.56
N PRO A 487 50.50 21.99 -30.77
CA PRO A 487 49.95 20.67 -31.06
C PRO A 487 50.24 20.24 -32.51
N VAL A 488 50.59 18.97 -32.68
CA VAL A 488 50.78 18.28 -33.96
C VAL A 488 49.42 18.16 -34.69
N VAL A 489 49.39 18.63 -35.94
CA VAL A 489 48.26 18.48 -36.88
C VAL A 489 48.25 17.03 -37.39
N VAL A 490 47.15 16.32 -37.18
CA VAL A 490 46.87 15.06 -37.87
C VAL A 490 46.09 15.40 -39.14
N ASP A 491 46.69 15.05 -40.27
CA ASP A 491 46.20 15.27 -41.62
C ASP A 491 45.08 14.28 -41.94
N THR A 492 43.91 14.76 -42.38
CA THR A 492 42.81 13.91 -42.87
C THR A 492 42.37 14.38 -44.25
N GLU A 493 43.18 14.10 -45.27
CA GLU A 493 42.72 14.09 -46.65
C GLU A 493 42.40 12.66 -47.10
N LYS A 494 41.11 12.38 -47.28
CA LYS A 494 40.58 11.45 -48.28
C LYS A 494 39.10 11.78 -48.52
N GLU A 495 38.85 12.70 -49.44
CA GLU A 495 37.52 12.94 -49.99
C GLU A 495 37.06 11.72 -50.81
N LEU A 496 36.00 11.06 -50.36
CA LEU A 496 35.17 10.19 -51.20
C LEU A 496 33.79 10.83 -51.32
N LYS A 497 33.45 11.24 -52.54
CA LYS A 497 32.14 11.81 -52.91
C LYS A 497 31.04 10.75 -52.71
N GLY A 498 30.37 10.77 -51.57
CA GLY A 498 29.12 10.05 -51.32
C GLY A 498 27.92 10.98 -51.49
N GLN A 499 26.99 10.64 -52.39
CA GLN A 499 25.68 11.29 -52.47
C GLN A 499 24.91 11.08 -51.15
N SER A 500 24.16 12.10 -50.73
CA SER A 500 23.65 12.20 -49.36
C SER A 500 22.63 11.10 -49.02
N ILE A 501 22.82 10.51 -47.84
CA ILE A 501 21.90 9.55 -47.18
C ILE A 501 20.51 10.17 -46.96
N MET A 502 20.42 11.51 -46.90
CA MET A 502 19.17 12.25 -46.73
C MET A 502 18.23 12.11 -47.93
N ASP A 503 18.75 11.97 -49.15
CA ASP A 503 17.93 11.83 -50.35
C ASP A 503 17.23 10.46 -50.42
N ALA A 504 17.84 9.42 -49.83
CA ALA A 504 17.22 8.11 -49.69
C ALA A 504 16.14 8.09 -48.58
N LEU A 505 16.35 8.82 -47.48
CA LEU A 505 15.38 8.95 -46.37
C LEU A 505 14.14 9.77 -46.77
N LEU A 506 14.31 10.83 -47.56
CA LEU A 506 13.21 11.68 -48.05
C LEU A 506 12.25 10.94 -49.01
N GLY A 507 12.74 9.91 -49.72
CA GLY A 507 11.93 9.10 -50.63
C GLY A 507 10.92 8.17 -49.94
N MET A 508 11.16 7.79 -48.68
CA MET A 508 10.26 6.88 -47.94
C MET A 508 9.11 7.59 -47.23
N PHE A 509 9.14 8.93 -47.09
CA PHE A 509 8.14 9.72 -46.35
C PHE A 509 7.32 10.69 -47.21
N THR A 510 7.37 10.58 -48.55
CA THR A 510 6.56 11.41 -49.45
C THR A 510 5.45 10.61 -50.11
N THR A 511 4.23 10.75 -49.59
CA THR A 511 3.02 10.41 -50.34
C THR A 511 2.85 11.43 -51.46
N LYS A 512 2.88 10.94 -52.71
CA LYS A 512 2.62 11.74 -53.91
C LYS A 512 1.25 12.42 -53.80
N VAL A 513 1.23 13.74 -53.73
CA VAL A 513 0.06 14.54 -54.10
C VAL A 513 0.26 14.98 -55.54
N ASN A 514 -0.65 14.55 -56.41
CA ASN A 514 -0.71 14.93 -57.81
C ASN A 514 -1.37 16.31 -57.91
N ALA A 515 -0.74 17.25 -58.62
CA ALA A 515 -1.39 18.48 -59.05
C ALA A 515 -0.78 18.89 -60.40
N ASP A 516 -1.47 18.50 -61.46
CA ASP A 516 -1.34 19.13 -62.76
C ASP A 516 -2.29 20.35 -62.82
N GLU A 517 -1.85 21.31 -63.63
CA GLU A 517 -2.58 22.40 -64.27
C GLU A 517 -2.46 23.85 -63.76
N LEU A 518 -1.95 24.64 -64.72
CA LEU A 518 -2.27 26.02 -65.11
C LEU A 518 -1.30 27.14 -64.75
N LYS A 519 -0.42 27.37 -65.74
CA LYS A 519 0.17 28.66 -66.16
C LYS A 519 -0.85 29.81 -66.09
N LYS A 520 -0.44 31.02 -65.69
CA LYS A 520 0.02 32.11 -66.58
C LYS A 520 0.13 33.45 -65.85
N ASP A 521 0.99 34.26 -66.44
CA ASP A 521 1.03 35.72 -66.48
C ASP A 521 1.86 36.51 -65.44
N ALA A 522 2.87 37.13 -66.05
CA ALA A 522 3.71 38.19 -65.57
C ALA A 522 2.93 39.50 -65.36
N SER A 523 3.47 40.40 -64.55
CA SER A 523 4.14 41.61 -65.05
C SER A 523 4.18 42.72 -63.99
N SER A 524 5.34 43.40 -64.00
CA SER A 524 5.55 44.84 -63.84
C SER A 524 5.04 45.56 -62.58
N GLY A 525 5.94 46.36 -61.99
CA GLY A 525 5.52 47.48 -61.15
C GLY A 525 6.62 48.07 -60.30
N SER A 526 7.61 48.70 -60.90
CA SER A 526 8.51 49.64 -60.21
C SER A 526 7.73 50.81 -59.61
N LEU A 527 8.17 51.36 -58.48
CA LEU A 527 8.70 52.74 -58.36
C LEU A 527 8.76 53.22 -56.90
N ALA A 528 9.99 53.54 -56.50
CA ALA A 528 10.45 54.84 -56.00
C ALA A 528 9.89 55.48 -54.70
N ASN A 529 10.86 55.74 -53.83
CA ASN A 529 11.14 57.00 -53.11
C ASN A 529 10.13 57.51 -52.07
N LYS A 530 10.61 57.73 -50.84
CA LYS A 530 11.19 59.04 -50.44
C LYS A 530 11.72 59.00 -49.00
N ALA A 531 12.86 59.65 -48.83
CA ALA A 531 13.51 59.98 -47.57
C ALA A 531 12.79 61.11 -46.81
N ALA A 532 12.95 61.14 -45.49
CA ALA A 532 13.06 62.37 -44.68
C ALA A 532 13.53 62.05 -43.25
N THR A 533 14.77 62.43 -42.93
CA THR A 533 15.21 62.94 -41.63
C THR A 533 14.72 64.40 -41.47
N PRO A 534 14.60 65.02 -40.26
CA PRO A 534 15.78 65.31 -39.42
C PRO A 534 15.60 65.54 -37.89
N ALA A 535 16.77 65.67 -37.25
CA ALA A 535 17.11 66.54 -36.10
C ALA A 535 16.56 66.17 -34.71
N SER A 536 17.22 66.43 -33.57
CA SER A 536 18.58 66.81 -33.15
C SER A 536 18.55 66.84 -31.61
N SER A 537 19.67 66.54 -30.98
CA SER A 537 19.98 66.49 -29.53
C SER A 537 19.75 67.82 -28.76
N PRO A 538 19.79 67.86 -27.40
CA PRO A 538 21.06 67.87 -26.66
C PRO A 538 21.09 67.11 -25.33
N GLU A 539 22.33 66.94 -24.85
CA GLU A 539 22.84 66.31 -23.64
C GLU A 539 22.25 66.82 -22.31
N GLN A 540 22.28 65.96 -21.29
CA GLN A 540 22.70 66.34 -19.92
C GLN A 540 23.03 65.11 -19.07
N LEU A 541 24.29 65.00 -18.64
CA LEU A 541 24.71 64.26 -17.44
C LEU A 541 24.32 65.06 -16.19
N PRO A 542 24.04 64.39 -15.04
CA PRO A 542 25.06 64.39 -13.99
C PRO A 542 25.23 63.03 -13.28
N SER A 543 26.27 63.01 -12.46
CA SER A 543 27.00 61.88 -11.89
C SER A 543 26.56 61.55 -10.44
N PRO A 544 27.34 60.81 -9.61
CA PRO A 544 26.89 59.61 -8.91
C PRO A 544 26.55 59.85 -7.43
N THR A 545 25.54 59.14 -6.90
CA THR A 545 25.37 59.01 -5.44
C THR A 545 25.15 57.56 -5.03
N SER A 546 25.95 57.21 -4.02
CA SER A 546 26.22 55.96 -3.29
C SER A 546 25.00 55.18 -2.76
N PRO A 547 25.22 53.91 -2.32
CA PRO A 547 24.20 52.87 -2.24
C PRO A 547 23.37 52.99 -0.96
N ILE A 548 22.06 52.84 -1.08
CA ILE A 548 21.19 52.62 0.06
C ILE A 548 21.09 51.11 0.28
N ALA A 549 21.64 50.69 1.41
CA ALA A 549 21.63 49.32 1.89
C ALA A 549 20.20 48.77 1.93
N ALA A 550 20.04 47.57 1.36
CA ALA A 550 18.80 46.83 1.35
C ALA A 550 18.44 46.31 2.74
N GLU A 551 17.28 46.69 3.25
CA GLU A 551 16.57 45.88 4.25
C GLU A 551 15.91 44.69 3.52
N VAL A 552 16.70 43.66 3.23
CA VAL A 552 16.15 42.37 2.81
C VAL A 552 15.64 41.66 4.06
N GLY A 553 14.35 41.81 4.33
CA GLY A 553 13.63 40.97 5.27
C GLY A 553 13.74 39.49 4.86
N ASP A 554 13.94 38.65 5.88
CA ASP A 554 14.20 37.21 5.85
C ASP A 554 13.01 36.39 5.26
N LYS A 555 12.75 36.55 3.96
CA LYS A 555 11.76 35.72 3.24
C LYS A 555 12.46 34.43 2.74
N PRO A 556 11.87 33.24 2.94
CA PRO A 556 12.46 31.96 2.52
C PRO A 556 12.48 31.74 0.99
N TYR A 557 11.92 32.67 0.21
CA TYR A 557 11.75 32.61 -1.24
C TYR A 557 12.38 33.83 -1.92
N GLY A 558 12.75 33.67 -3.19
CA GLY A 558 13.28 34.75 -4.02
C GLY A 558 14.80 34.79 -4.09
N ARG A 559 15.46 33.63 -4.04
CA ARG A 559 16.92 33.52 -4.20
C ARG A 559 17.33 33.07 -5.59
N GLY A 560 16.40 32.68 -6.45
CA GLY A 560 16.68 32.25 -7.83
C GLY A 560 17.19 30.81 -7.94
N ARG A 561 16.77 29.93 -7.03
CA ARG A 561 17.18 28.51 -7.02
C ARG A 561 16.33 27.71 -8.01
N LEU A 562 16.99 27.02 -8.95
CA LEU A 562 16.34 26.26 -10.01
C LEU A 562 16.54 24.74 -9.82
N LEU A 563 15.44 23.99 -9.87
CA LEU A 563 15.42 22.54 -9.99
C LEU A 563 14.98 22.12 -11.39
N CYS A 564 15.74 21.23 -12.03
CA CYS A 564 15.43 20.67 -13.34
C CYS A 564 15.26 19.15 -13.25
N LEU A 565 14.15 18.64 -13.76
CA LEU A 565 13.76 17.23 -13.71
C LEU A 565 13.65 16.66 -15.12
N ASP A 566 14.52 15.71 -15.45
CA ASP A 566 14.57 15.11 -16.79
C ASP A 566 13.35 14.22 -17.11
N GLY A 567 13.08 14.02 -18.40
CA GLY A 567 12.13 13.01 -18.87
C GLY A 567 12.75 11.61 -18.96
N GLY A 568 11.93 10.57 -18.83
CA GLY A 568 12.43 9.18 -18.89
C GLY A 568 11.42 8.06 -18.62
N GLY A 569 10.12 8.29 -18.76
CA GLY A 569 9.08 7.28 -18.53
C GLY A 569 8.95 6.85 -17.06
N ILE A 570 8.81 5.54 -16.81
CA ILE A 570 8.70 4.96 -15.45
C ILE A 570 9.97 5.17 -14.62
N ARG A 571 11.11 5.43 -15.27
CA ARG A 571 12.36 5.81 -14.58
C ARG A 571 12.26 7.13 -13.82
N GLY A 572 11.17 7.89 -13.96
CA GLY A 572 10.84 8.99 -13.04
C GLY A 572 10.86 8.60 -11.56
N LEU A 573 10.68 7.31 -11.23
CA LEU A 573 10.91 6.75 -9.89
C LEU A 573 12.32 7.09 -9.34
N VAL A 574 13.34 7.15 -10.20
CA VAL A 574 14.72 7.56 -9.83
C VAL A 574 14.73 9.00 -9.32
N LEU A 575 14.05 9.92 -9.99
CA LEU A 575 13.91 11.32 -9.57
C LEU A 575 13.23 11.40 -8.20
N VAL A 576 12.13 10.66 -8.03
CA VAL A 576 11.39 10.62 -6.77
C VAL A 576 12.29 10.12 -5.63
N GLN A 577 13.05 9.05 -5.86
CA GLN A 577 13.96 8.52 -4.84
C GLN A 577 15.07 9.50 -4.48
N MET A 578 15.68 10.16 -5.47
CA MET A 578 16.71 11.18 -5.22
C MET A 578 16.14 12.36 -4.42
N LEU A 579 14.98 12.88 -4.81
CA LEU A 579 14.31 13.97 -4.09
C LEU A 579 13.93 13.57 -2.67
N LEU A 580 13.48 12.33 -2.45
CA LEU A 580 13.18 11.80 -1.12
C LEU A 580 14.42 11.79 -0.21
N GLU A 581 15.58 11.38 -0.72
CA GLU A 581 16.83 11.43 0.05
C GLU A 581 17.31 12.86 0.30
N ILE A 582 17.15 13.77 -0.67
CA ILE A 582 17.46 15.20 -0.50
C ILE A 582 16.58 15.80 0.60
N GLU A 583 15.26 15.57 0.57
CA GLU A 583 14.30 16.05 1.58
C GLU A 583 14.62 15.50 2.97
N LYS A 584 15.00 14.21 3.06
CA LYS A 584 15.41 13.56 4.32
C LYS A 584 16.67 14.19 4.92
N LEU A 585 17.65 14.55 4.10
CA LEU A 585 18.89 15.19 4.54
C LEU A 585 18.70 16.68 4.87
N SER A 586 17.89 17.40 4.07
CA SER A 586 17.65 18.83 4.26
C SER A 586 16.71 19.13 5.42
N ARG A 587 15.83 18.16 5.76
CA ARG A 587 14.67 18.30 6.65
C ARG A 587 13.74 19.43 6.22
N THR A 588 13.70 19.71 4.91
CA THR A 588 12.93 20.79 4.30
C THR A 588 12.22 20.22 3.08
N PRO A 589 10.88 20.37 2.95
CA PRO A 589 10.16 19.94 1.76
C PRO A 589 10.78 20.53 0.48
N ILE A 590 10.87 19.72 -0.58
CA ILE A 590 11.51 20.14 -1.86
C ILE A 590 10.91 21.45 -2.38
N ILE A 591 9.59 21.63 -2.24
CA ILE A 591 8.87 22.82 -2.70
C ILE A 591 9.35 24.13 -2.04
N HIS A 592 10.00 24.06 -0.87
CA HIS A 592 10.54 25.23 -0.17
C HIS A 592 12.04 25.44 -0.41
N MET A 593 12.70 24.48 -1.07
CA MET A 593 14.13 24.58 -1.40
C MET A 593 14.39 25.32 -2.71
N PHE A 594 13.39 25.40 -3.59
CA PHE A 594 13.55 25.91 -4.95
C PHE A 594 12.52 26.98 -5.27
N ASP A 595 12.93 28.02 -5.99
CA ASP A 595 12.04 29.10 -6.45
C ASP A 595 11.45 28.77 -7.82
N TRP A 596 12.17 27.98 -8.62
CA TRP A 596 11.81 27.53 -9.95
C TRP A 596 11.94 26.00 -10.06
N ILE A 597 10.95 25.36 -10.66
CA ILE A 597 11.00 23.93 -11.01
C ILE A 597 10.65 23.77 -12.49
N ALA A 598 11.56 23.15 -13.24
CA ALA A 598 11.37 22.78 -14.63
C ALA A 598 11.31 21.27 -14.78
N GLY A 599 10.42 20.76 -15.62
CA GLY A 599 10.27 19.32 -15.83
C GLY A 599 9.86 18.94 -17.24
N THR A 600 10.38 17.80 -17.71
CA THR A 600 10.00 17.21 -19.00
C THR A 600 9.42 15.81 -18.81
N SER A 601 8.36 15.47 -19.54
CA SER A 601 7.72 14.16 -19.49
C SER A 601 7.38 13.77 -18.04
N THR A 602 7.90 12.64 -17.58
CA THR A 602 7.83 12.19 -16.19
C THR A 602 8.28 13.28 -15.20
N GLY A 603 9.41 13.97 -15.42
CA GLY A 603 9.85 15.07 -14.55
C GLY A 603 8.86 16.24 -14.51
N GLY A 604 8.12 16.46 -15.60
CA GLY A 604 7.03 17.44 -15.66
C GLY A 604 5.83 17.03 -14.81
N ILE A 605 5.43 15.75 -14.86
CA ILE A 605 4.36 15.21 -14.01
C ILE A 605 4.74 15.31 -12.53
N LEU A 606 6.00 15.00 -12.19
CA LEU A 606 6.53 15.11 -10.83
C LEU A 606 6.57 16.58 -10.35
N ALA A 607 7.01 17.52 -11.20
CA ALA A 607 6.99 18.94 -10.90
C ALA A 607 5.58 19.45 -10.58
N LEU A 608 4.58 19.08 -11.41
CA LEU A 608 3.19 19.45 -11.19
C LEU A 608 2.61 18.80 -9.93
N GLY A 609 2.94 17.54 -9.65
CA GLY A 609 2.56 16.85 -8.42
C GLY A 609 3.08 17.56 -7.17
N LEU A 610 4.35 17.98 -7.18
CA LEU A 610 4.96 18.82 -6.14
C LEU A 610 4.22 20.16 -5.99
N GLY A 611 3.96 20.86 -7.10
CA GLY A 611 3.23 22.13 -7.10
C GLY A 611 1.80 22.02 -6.56
N CYS A 612 1.15 20.88 -6.76
CA CYS A 612 -0.18 20.58 -6.19
C CYS A 612 -0.14 20.13 -4.72
N GLY A 613 1.03 20.14 -4.06
CA GLY A 613 1.17 19.84 -2.65
C GLY A 613 1.32 18.36 -2.30
N LYS A 614 1.64 17.49 -3.27
CA LYS A 614 1.92 16.07 -2.97
C LYS A 614 3.26 15.89 -2.27
N THR A 615 3.30 14.95 -1.33
CA THR A 615 4.55 14.48 -0.71
C THR A 615 5.34 13.57 -1.67
N MET A 616 6.64 13.40 -1.42
CA MET A 616 7.48 12.47 -2.19
C MET A 616 6.98 11.02 -2.14
N ARG A 617 6.42 10.59 -1.00
CA ARG A 617 5.82 9.25 -0.87
C ARG A 617 4.57 9.11 -1.74
N GLN A 618 3.70 10.12 -1.77
CA GLN A 618 2.53 10.13 -2.65
C GLN A 618 2.93 10.14 -4.13
N CYS A 619 3.99 10.86 -4.50
CA CYS A 619 4.54 10.82 -5.86
C CYS A 619 5.10 9.43 -6.21
N MET A 620 5.80 8.76 -5.29
CA MET A 620 6.26 7.37 -5.48
C MET A 620 5.08 6.43 -5.75
N GLY A 621 4.05 6.50 -4.91
CA GLY A 621 2.83 5.71 -5.08
C GLY A 621 2.09 6.02 -6.40
N LEU A 622 2.08 7.29 -6.84
CA LEU A 622 1.52 7.68 -8.14
C LEU A 622 2.22 6.94 -9.28
N TYR A 623 3.55 6.94 -9.36
CA TYR A 623 4.28 6.26 -10.44
C TYR A 623 4.08 4.74 -10.42
N LEU A 624 4.09 4.14 -9.22
CA LEU A 624 3.86 2.70 -9.09
C LEU A 624 2.44 2.31 -9.49
N ARG A 625 1.43 3.15 -9.24
CA ARG A 625 0.06 2.90 -9.76
C ARG A 625 -0.04 3.17 -11.27
N MET A 626 0.64 4.20 -11.77
CA MET A 626 0.69 4.52 -13.20
C MET A 626 1.24 3.34 -14.02
N LYS A 627 2.30 2.66 -13.56
CA LYS A 627 2.84 1.52 -14.32
C LYS A 627 1.84 0.38 -14.48
N GLU A 628 0.99 0.17 -13.46
CA GLU A 628 0.01 -0.90 -13.41
C GLU A 628 -1.22 -0.59 -14.26
N GLN A 629 -1.69 0.67 -14.21
CA GLN A 629 -2.94 1.07 -14.83
C GLN A 629 -2.77 1.64 -16.25
N CYS A 630 -1.67 2.34 -16.54
CA CYS A 630 -1.49 3.06 -17.80
C CYS A 630 -0.87 2.20 -18.91
N PHE A 631 -0.04 1.21 -18.57
CA PHE A 631 0.68 0.41 -19.56
C PHE A 631 -0.05 -0.88 -19.95
N VAL A 632 -1.38 -0.92 -19.88
CA VAL A 632 -2.17 -2.13 -20.14
C VAL A 632 -2.49 -2.27 -21.64
N GLY A 633 -2.29 -3.47 -22.21
CA GLY A 633 -2.54 -3.76 -23.63
C GLY A 633 -1.31 -3.62 -24.51
N SER A 634 -1.51 -3.30 -25.79
CA SER A 634 -0.45 -3.08 -26.78
C SER A 634 -0.23 -1.61 -27.07
N ARG A 635 1.00 -1.22 -27.38
CA ARG A 635 1.35 0.15 -27.77
C ARG A 635 0.67 0.55 -29.11
N PRO A 636 0.24 1.81 -29.28
CA PRO A 636 0.18 2.84 -28.24
C PRO A 636 -0.95 2.55 -27.23
N TYR A 637 -0.68 2.79 -25.96
CA TYR A 637 -1.61 2.53 -24.85
C TYR A 637 -2.84 3.45 -24.87
N ALA A 638 -3.91 2.92 -24.28
CA ALA A 638 -5.16 3.63 -24.05
C ALA A 638 -4.93 4.85 -23.14
N SER A 639 -5.47 6.00 -23.54
CA SER A 639 -5.21 7.26 -22.81
C SER A 639 -6.16 7.48 -21.64
N GLU A 640 -7.30 6.78 -21.56
CA GLU A 640 -8.33 7.03 -20.54
C GLU A 640 -7.80 6.78 -19.13
N TYR A 641 -7.07 5.68 -18.91
CA TYR A 641 -6.49 5.35 -17.61
C TYR A 641 -5.41 6.37 -17.20
N PHE A 642 -4.59 6.80 -18.15
CA PHE A 642 -3.57 7.81 -17.90
C PHE A 642 -4.18 9.18 -17.58
N GLU A 643 -5.27 9.56 -18.22
CA GLU A 643 -5.98 10.79 -17.90
C GLU A 643 -6.69 10.71 -16.54
N THR A 644 -7.31 9.57 -16.22
CA THR A 644 -8.01 9.35 -14.95
C THR A 644 -7.04 9.47 -13.78
N ILE A 645 -5.91 8.77 -13.82
CA ILE A 645 -4.92 8.84 -12.73
C ILE A 645 -4.34 10.25 -12.57
N LEU A 646 -4.15 11.00 -13.66
CA LEU A 646 -3.70 12.39 -13.59
C LEU A 646 -4.76 13.31 -12.98
N LYS A 647 -6.05 13.13 -13.32
CA LYS A 647 -7.16 13.89 -12.72
C LYS A 647 -7.29 13.62 -11.22
N ASP A 648 -7.28 12.35 -10.82
CA ASP A 648 -7.40 11.94 -9.42
C ASP A 648 -6.26 12.50 -8.56
N ASN A 649 -5.07 12.63 -9.17
CA ASN A 649 -3.87 13.03 -8.45
C ASN A 649 -3.61 14.53 -8.50
N LEU A 650 -3.85 15.20 -9.63
CA LEU A 650 -3.54 16.62 -9.83
C LEU A 650 -4.78 17.52 -9.70
N GLY A 651 -5.97 16.93 -9.57
CA GLY A 651 -7.27 17.62 -9.52
C GLY A 651 -7.86 17.80 -10.92
N GLU A 652 -9.13 17.42 -11.09
CA GLU A 652 -9.83 17.52 -12.39
C GLU A 652 -10.01 18.97 -12.86
N PHE A 653 -10.22 19.90 -11.92
CA PHE A 653 -10.53 21.30 -12.18
C PHE A 653 -9.40 22.27 -11.82
N ASN A 654 -8.28 21.76 -11.29
CA ASN A 654 -7.15 22.60 -10.90
C ASN A 654 -6.50 23.21 -12.15
N VAL A 655 -6.29 24.52 -12.13
CA VAL A 655 -5.60 25.28 -13.19
C VAL A 655 -4.16 25.59 -12.80
N MET A 656 -3.30 25.88 -13.78
CA MET A 656 -1.87 26.12 -13.54
C MET A 656 -1.65 27.25 -12.53
N THR A 657 -2.45 28.32 -12.57
CA THR A 657 -2.33 29.46 -11.62
C THR A 657 -2.78 29.16 -10.20
N ASP A 658 -3.40 28.01 -9.93
CA ASP A 658 -3.70 27.58 -8.56
C ASP A 658 -2.41 27.26 -7.79
N ILE A 659 -1.37 26.83 -8.51
CA ILE A 659 -0.02 26.65 -7.98
C ILE A 659 0.61 28.04 -7.80
N LYS A 660 0.68 28.53 -6.55
CA LYS A 660 1.24 29.86 -6.24
C LYS A 660 2.77 29.86 -6.14
N HIS A 661 3.34 28.78 -5.63
CA HIS A 661 4.77 28.61 -5.46
C HIS A 661 5.10 27.12 -5.54
N PRO A 662 6.20 26.70 -6.18
CA PRO A 662 7.20 27.51 -6.86
C PRO A 662 6.73 27.92 -8.26
N LYS A 663 7.55 28.65 -8.99
CA LYS A 663 7.29 28.87 -10.43
C LYS A 663 7.61 27.58 -11.18
N ILE A 664 6.63 27.03 -11.86
CA ILE A 664 6.72 25.76 -12.56
C ILE A 664 6.66 25.99 -14.06
N MET A 665 7.57 25.34 -14.78
CA MET A 665 7.56 25.25 -16.24
C MET A 665 7.66 23.79 -16.67
N VAL A 666 6.76 23.37 -17.55
CA VAL A 666 6.69 22.00 -18.07
C VAL A 666 6.77 22.02 -19.58
N THR A 667 7.64 21.20 -20.16
CA THR A 667 7.88 21.18 -21.60
C THR A 667 6.83 20.36 -22.37
N GLY A 668 6.55 20.73 -23.60
CA GLY A 668 5.75 19.94 -24.54
C GLY A 668 5.97 20.42 -25.96
N VAL A 669 5.97 19.51 -26.94
CA VAL A 669 6.23 19.86 -28.34
C VAL A 669 4.92 20.10 -29.08
N MET A 670 4.75 21.28 -29.67
CA MET A 670 3.66 21.58 -30.58
C MET A 670 3.95 20.97 -31.95
N ALA A 671 3.33 19.82 -32.21
CA ALA A 671 3.54 19.04 -33.43
C ALA A 671 2.51 19.33 -34.53
N ASP A 672 1.62 20.30 -34.34
CA ASP A 672 0.65 20.72 -35.36
C ASP A 672 1.27 21.56 -36.49
N ARG A 673 2.54 21.93 -36.38
CA ARG A 673 3.28 22.87 -37.26
C ARG A 673 4.62 22.30 -37.73
N LYS A 674 5.13 22.89 -38.81
CA LYS A 674 6.50 22.72 -39.29
C LYS A 674 7.12 24.11 -39.54
N PRO A 675 8.26 24.46 -38.92
CA PRO A 675 9.01 23.67 -37.93
C PRO A 675 8.18 23.41 -36.67
N VAL A 676 8.44 22.28 -35.98
CA VAL A 676 7.85 22.00 -34.66
C VAL A 676 8.38 23.01 -33.65
N ASP A 677 7.62 23.27 -32.59
CA ASP A 677 7.92 24.35 -31.64
C ASP A 677 7.81 23.85 -30.20
N LEU A 678 8.64 24.38 -29.31
CA LEU A 678 8.63 24.05 -27.90
C LEU A 678 7.64 24.94 -27.16
N HIS A 679 6.65 24.35 -26.53
CA HIS A 679 5.74 25.04 -25.63
C HIS A 679 6.12 24.76 -24.18
N LEU A 680 6.20 25.81 -23.36
CA LEU A 680 6.29 25.66 -21.91
C LEU A 680 4.95 25.97 -21.27
N PHE A 681 4.35 24.97 -20.64
CA PHE A 681 3.22 25.10 -19.74
C PHE A 681 3.71 25.77 -18.45
N ARG A 682 3.12 26.89 -18.05
CA ARG A 682 3.61 27.73 -16.95
C ARG A 682 2.50 28.07 -15.96
N ASN A 683 2.83 28.25 -14.67
CA ASN A 683 1.90 28.82 -13.68
C ASN A 683 2.04 30.34 -13.48
N TYR A 684 2.92 30.98 -14.25
CA TYR A 684 3.18 32.42 -14.23
C TYR A 684 3.01 33.01 -15.63
N THR A 685 2.91 34.34 -15.72
CA THR A 685 2.77 35.08 -16.98
C THR A 685 4.03 34.97 -17.83
N SER A 686 3.89 34.73 -19.14
CA SER A 686 5.05 34.60 -20.03
C SER A 686 5.79 35.92 -20.23
N ALA A 687 7.05 35.86 -20.66
CA ALA A 687 7.83 37.05 -21.02
C ALA A 687 7.15 37.87 -22.14
N SER A 688 6.54 37.18 -23.12
CA SER A 688 5.81 37.82 -24.22
C SER A 688 4.58 38.60 -23.74
N ASP A 689 3.82 38.03 -22.80
CA ASP A 689 2.65 38.69 -22.22
C ASP A 689 3.04 39.92 -21.38
N ILE A 690 4.15 39.82 -20.62
CA ILE A 690 4.68 40.95 -19.84
C ILE A 690 5.08 42.12 -20.75
N LEU A 691 5.68 41.82 -21.90
CA LEU A 691 6.08 42.81 -22.91
C LEU A 691 4.92 43.30 -23.78
N GLY A 692 3.72 42.71 -23.66
CA GLY A 692 2.60 43.01 -24.54
C GLY A 692 2.83 42.65 -26.00
N ILE A 693 3.68 41.65 -26.27
CA ILE A 693 3.97 41.20 -27.64
C ILE A 693 2.76 40.44 -28.16
N VAL A 694 1.96 41.11 -28.98
CA VAL A 694 0.87 40.47 -29.72
C VAL A 694 1.48 39.72 -30.90
N THR A 695 1.55 38.38 -30.80
CA THR A 695 1.95 37.55 -31.92
C THR A 695 0.90 37.69 -33.03
N SER A 696 1.30 38.25 -34.18
CA SER A 696 0.38 38.46 -35.31
C SER A 696 -0.22 37.11 -35.73
N ILE A 697 -1.55 36.99 -35.59
CA ILE A 697 -2.33 35.78 -35.92
C ILE A 697 -2.41 35.66 -37.44
N THR A 698 -1.28 35.43 -38.11
CA THR A 698 -1.24 35.35 -39.57
C THR A 698 -1.72 34.01 -40.12
N ASN A 699 -2.04 33.01 -39.28
CA ASN A 699 -2.54 31.72 -39.78
C ASN A 699 -3.41 30.97 -38.76
N ARG A 700 -4.74 30.92 -38.98
CA ARG A 700 -5.74 29.87 -38.65
C ARG A 700 -5.68 29.10 -37.31
N ARG A 701 -4.87 29.45 -36.31
CA ARG A 701 -4.59 28.59 -35.16
C ARG A 701 -4.80 29.31 -33.83
N ILE A 702 -5.62 28.71 -32.99
CA ILE A 702 -5.96 29.20 -31.65
C ILE A 702 -4.73 29.01 -30.74
N PRO A 703 -4.21 30.05 -30.06
CA PRO A 703 -3.09 29.90 -29.14
C PRO A 703 -3.44 28.94 -27.98
N PRO A 704 -2.45 28.35 -27.27
CA PRO A 704 -2.72 27.64 -26.03
C PRO A 704 -3.47 28.54 -25.04
N PRO A 705 -4.37 27.98 -24.22
CA PRO A 705 -5.06 28.77 -23.22
C PRO A 705 -4.05 29.41 -22.25
N PRO A 706 -4.33 30.61 -21.74
CA PRO A 706 -3.47 31.25 -20.76
C PRO A 706 -3.42 30.42 -19.46
N PRO A 707 -2.41 30.63 -18.60
CA PRO A 707 -2.22 29.84 -17.38
C PRO A 707 -3.46 29.71 -16.47
N HIS A 708 -4.33 30.73 -16.43
CA HIS A 708 -5.53 30.74 -15.57
C HIS A 708 -6.71 29.91 -16.10
N GLU A 709 -6.64 29.47 -17.36
CA GLU A 709 -7.62 28.57 -17.98
C GLU A 709 -7.03 27.17 -18.24
N GLN A 710 -5.72 27.02 -18.05
CA GLN A 710 -4.99 25.80 -18.39
C GLN A 710 -5.04 24.80 -17.24
N LEU A 711 -5.71 23.67 -17.46
CA LEU A 711 -5.81 22.60 -16.46
C LEU A 711 -4.46 21.88 -16.25
N VAL A 712 -4.13 21.64 -14.98
CA VAL A 712 -2.85 21.01 -14.57
C VAL A 712 -2.72 19.60 -15.17
N TRP A 713 -3.76 18.77 -15.08
CA TRP A 713 -3.72 17.40 -15.60
C TRP A 713 -3.56 17.35 -17.13
N ARG A 714 -4.05 18.36 -17.86
CA ARG A 714 -3.88 18.47 -19.31
C ARG A 714 -2.43 18.81 -19.68
N ALA A 715 -1.80 19.70 -18.92
CA ALA A 715 -0.36 19.98 -19.07
C ALA A 715 0.47 18.72 -18.80
N ALA A 716 0.14 17.97 -17.73
CA ALA A 716 0.76 16.70 -17.39
C ALA A 716 0.58 15.63 -18.50
N ARG A 717 -0.62 15.54 -19.09
CA ARG A 717 -0.92 14.61 -20.18
C ARG A 717 -0.19 14.97 -21.47
N ALA A 718 -0.02 16.27 -21.75
CA ALA A 718 0.70 16.79 -22.91
C ALA A 718 2.19 16.49 -22.83
N THR A 719 2.82 16.80 -21.68
CA THR A 719 4.25 16.54 -21.49
C THR A 719 4.58 15.05 -21.49
N GLY A 720 3.69 14.19 -20.99
CA GLY A 720 3.86 12.73 -20.96
C GLY A 720 3.42 12.00 -22.24
N ALA A 721 3.11 12.70 -23.33
CA ALA A 721 2.63 12.09 -24.58
C ALA A 721 3.78 11.50 -25.44
N ALA A 722 4.54 10.56 -24.86
CA ALA A 722 5.70 9.95 -25.49
C ALA A 722 5.32 9.24 -26.80
N PRO A 723 5.89 9.63 -27.96
CA PRO A 723 5.63 8.99 -29.23
C PRO A 723 5.90 7.48 -29.15
N SER A 724 5.11 6.68 -29.88
CA SER A 724 5.04 5.21 -29.82
C SER A 724 4.40 4.61 -28.55
N TYR A 725 4.42 5.29 -27.40
CA TYR A 725 3.83 4.80 -26.15
C TYR A 725 2.40 5.30 -25.97
N PHE A 726 2.17 6.59 -26.14
CA PHE A 726 0.84 7.19 -26.05
C PHE A 726 0.53 7.98 -27.32
N ARG A 727 -0.76 8.10 -27.64
CA ARG A 727 -1.20 9.02 -28.69
C ARG A 727 -0.94 10.47 -28.28
N ALA A 728 -0.73 11.32 -29.27
CA ALA A 728 -0.61 12.76 -29.10
C ALA A 728 -1.83 13.32 -28.34
N PHE A 729 -1.60 14.30 -27.47
CA PHE A 729 -2.67 14.96 -26.73
C PHE A 729 -3.05 16.26 -27.43
N GLY A 730 -4.12 16.20 -28.24
CA GLY A 730 -4.50 17.29 -29.13
C GLY A 730 -3.37 17.59 -30.11
N ARG A 731 -2.71 18.75 -29.93
CA ARG A 731 -1.57 19.20 -30.76
C ARG A 731 -0.19 18.96 -30.14
N PHE A 732 -0.13 18.36 -28.95
CA PHE A 732 1.08 18.22 -28.17
C PHE A 732 1.64 16.79 -28.23
N LEU A 733 2.97 16.72 -28.35
CA LEU A 733 3.80 15.53 -28.12
C LEU A 733 4.70 15.77 -26.89
N ASP A 734 5.32 14.70 -26.42
CA ASP A 734 6.28 14.76 -25.31
C ASP A 734 7.40 15.79 -25.55
N GLY A 735 7.70 16.57 -24.50
CA GLY A 735 8.77 17.56 -24.49
C GLY A 735 10.16 16.96 -24.73
N GLY A 736 10.33 15.66 -24.49
CA GLY A 736 11.56 14.92 -24.66
C GLY A 736 12.13 14.94 -26.07
N LEU A 737 11.32 15.21 -27.09
CA LEU A 737 11.78 15.35 -28.48
C LEU A 737 12.66 16.59 -28.73
N ILE A 738 12.57 17.62 -27.89
CA ILE A 738 13.34 18.87 -28.01
C ILE A 738 14.17 19.14 -26.76
N ALA A 739 13.55 19.02 -25.58
CA ALA A 739 14.12 19.46 -24.31
C ALA A 739 13.98 18.37 -23.23
N ASN A 740 14.50 17.17 -23.47
CA ASN A 740 14.38 16.07 -22.50
C ASN A 740 15.06 16.36 -21.15
N ASN A 741 16.17 17.11 -21.18
CA ASN A 741 16.74 17.78 -20.03
C ASN A 741 16.38 19.28 -20.14
N PRO A 742 15.45 19.80 -19.31
CA PRO A 742 14.94 21.16 -19.48
C PRO A 742 15.90 22.25 -18.97
N THR A 743 17.14 21.92 -18.57
CA THR A 743 18.01 22.86 -17.86
C THR A 743 18.36 24.10 -18.68
N LEU A 744 18.76 23.93 -19.93
CA LEU A 744 19.13 25.06 -20.79
C LEU A 744 17.91 25.90 -21.16
N ASP A 745 16.79 25.26 -21.48
CA ASP A 745 15.53 25.93 -21.80
C ASP A 745 14.99 26.71 -20.58
N ALA A 746 15.09 26.14 -19.38
CA ALA A 746 14.67 26.80 -18.15
C ALA A 746 15.53 28.01 -17.81
N MET A 747 16.85 27.90 -17.96
CA MET A 747 17.74 29.06 -17.79
C MET A 747 17.44 30.17 -18.80
N THR A 748 17.14 29.80 -20.04
CA THR A 748 16.74 30.73 -21.10
C THR A 748 15.44 31.43 -20.74
N GLU A 749 14.41 30.68 -20.37
CA GLU A 749 13.11 31.18 -19.94
C GLU A 749 13.21 32.13 -18.74
N ILE A 750 14.00 31.78 -17.71
CA ILE A 750 14.18 32.64 -16.53
C ILE A 750 14.89 33.94 -16.92
N HIS A 751 15.89 33.86 -17.81
CA HIS A 751 16.57 35.05 -18.30
C HIS A 751 15.62 35.96 -19.07
N GLU A 752 14.84 35.43 -20.02
CA GLU A 752 13.84 36.18 -20.78
C GLU A 752 12.76 36.79 -19.88
N TYR A 753 12.25 36.02 -18.92
CA TYR A 753 11.29 36.49 -17.92
C TYR A 753 11.84 37.68 -17.12
N ASN A 754 13.08 37.58 -16.64
CA ASN A 754 13.73 38.66 -15.89
C ASN A 754 14.00 39.90 -16.77
N MET A 755 14.36 39.72 -18.04
CA MET A 755 14.51 40.83 -19.00
C MET A 755 13.17 41.52 -19.28
N ALA A 756 12.09 40.76 -19.43
CA ALA A 756 10.74 41.30 -19.59
C ALA A 756 10.28 42.10 -18.36
N LEU A 757 10.60 41.64 -17.16
CA LEU A 757 10.34 42.40 -15.93
C LEU A 757 11.13 43.71 -15.88
N ARG A 758 12.42 43.69 -16.20
CA ARG A 758 13.25 44.90 -16.20
C ARG A 758 12.77 45.94 -17.21
N SER A 759 12.45 45.50 -18.42
CA SER A 759 11.94 46.38 -19.49
C SER A 759 10.54 46.94 -19.22
N SER A 760 9.70 46.22 -18.46
CA SER A 760 8.40 46.71 -18.00
C SER A 760 8.45 47.56 -16.72
N GLY A 761 9.65 47.93 -16.24
CA GLY A 761 9.83 48.75 -15.04
C GLY A 761 9.66 48.01 -13.71
N ARG A 762 9.61 46.67 -13.74
CA ARG A 762 9.42 45.78 -12.59
C ARG A 762 10.73 45.12 -12.14
N GLU A 763 11.82 45.88 -12.14
CA GLU A 763 13.16 45.35 -11.85
C GLU A 763 13.30 44.72 -10.47
N ALA A 764 12.56 45.21 -9.47
CA ALA A 764 12.56 44.65 -8.11
C ALA A 764 12.07 43.18 -8.03
N GLU A 765 11.33 42.71 -9.04
CA GLU A 765 10.86 41.32 -9.12
C GLU A 765 11.84 40.41 -9.88
N ALA A 766 12.82 40.98 -10.58
CA ALA A 766 13.73 40.24 -11.46
C ALA A 766 14.89 39.62 -10.66
N ILE A 767 14.77 38.32 -10.36
CA ILE A 767 15.72 37.60 -9.52
C ILE A 767 16.56 36.67 -10.42
N PRO A 768 17.87 36.91 -10.57
CA PRO A 768 18.75 36.05 -11.37
C PRO A 768 18.86 34.66 -10.76
N VAL A 769 19.15 33.66 -11.60
CA VAL A 769 19.42 32.30 -11.11
C VAL A 769 20.67 32.31 -10.23
N SER A 770 20.62 31.66 -9.06
CA SER A 770 21.75 31.59 -8.12
C SER A 770 22.34 30.19 -7.96
N ALA A 771 21.57 29.15 -8.27
CA ALA A 771 22.01 27.76 -8.24
C ALA A 771 21.11 26.91 -9.13
N VAL A 772 21.69 25.90 -9.77
CA VAL A 772 20.96 24.96 -10.62
C VAL A 772 21.21 23.54 -10.14
N VAL A 773 20.13 22.81 -9.87
CA VAL A 773 20.14 21.38 -9.55
C VAL A 773 19.42 20.63 -10.65
N SER A 774 20.12 19.78 -11.38
CA SER A 774 19.58 18.94 -12.45
C SER A 774 19.61 17.48 -12.04
N LEU A 775 18.46 16.81 -12.14
CA LEU A 775 18.27 15.42 -11.75
C LEU A 775 17.92 14.55 -12.97
N GLY A 776 18.70 13.49 -13.18
CA GLY A 776 18.52 12.53 -14.27
C GLY A 776 17.75 11.28 -13.88
N THR A 777 17.20 10.57 -14.87
CA THR A 777 16.40 9.34 -14.69
C THR A 777 17.24 8.05 -14.75
N GLY A 778 18.54 8.12 -14.47
CA GLY A 778 19.49 7.01 -14.54
C GLY A 778 20.30 6.95 -15.83
N HIS A 779 21.59 6.60 -15.73
CA HIS A 779 22.43 6.25 -16.87
C HIS A 779 22.29 4.77 -17.20
N ILE A 780 21.90 4.45 -18.42
CA ILE A 780 21.93 3.07 -18.90
C ILE A 780 23.38 2.59 -19.03
N PRO A 781 23.68 1.31 -18.77
CA PRO A 781 25.01 0.75 -19.00
C PRO A 781 25.35 0.76 -20.48
N VAL A 782 26.64 0.72 -20.79
CA VAL A 782 27.11 0.68 -22.17
C VAL A 782 26.75 -0.67 -22.78
N THR A 783 25.98 -0.65 -23.86
CA THR A 783 25.65 -1.86 -24.63
C THR A 783 26.39 -1.84 -25.95
N GLU A 784 27.06 -2.93 -26.30
CA GLU A 784 27.67 -3.09 -27.62
C GLU A 784 26.59 -3.08 -28.72
N LEU A 785 26.70 -2.15 -29.67
CA LEU A 785 25.92 -2.17 -30.90
C LEU A 785 26.64 -3.07 -31.91
N LYS A 786 25.98 -4.11 -32.40
CA LYS A 786 26.51 -4.95 -33.49
C LYS A 786 26.57 -4.11 -34.78
N ASP A 787 27.72 -4.13 -35.45
CA ASP A 787 28.13 -3.34 -36.62
C ASP A 787 26.98 -2.76 -37.46
N ILE A 788 26.87 -1.42 -37.46
CA ILE A 788 25.90 -0.68 -38.29
C ILE A 788 26.53 -0.49 -39.67
N ASP A 789 26.46 -1.52 -40.50
CA ASP A 789 26.91 -1.46 -41.89
C ASP A 789 25.70 -1.30 -42.82
N VAL A 790 25.34 -0.06 -43.14
CA VAL A 790 24.18 0.28 -43.99
C VAL A 790 24.66 0.56 -45.42
N PHE A 791 24.85 -0.50 -46.20
CA PHE A 791 25.11 -0.40 -47.64
C PHE A 791 23.81 -0.51 -48.46
N ARG A 792 23.80 0.10 -49.65
CA ARG A 792 22.71 -0.02 -50.63
C ARG A 792 22.71 -1.47 -51.17
N PRO A 793 21.61 -2.24 -51.01
CA PRO A 793 21.62 -3.69 -51.25
C PRO A 793 21.73 -4.02 -52.75
N GLU A 794 22.56 -5.01 -53.09
CA GLU A 794 22.63 -5.61 -54.44
C GLU A 794 21.80 -6.92 -54.55
N SER A 795 21.23 -7.42 -53.43
CA SER A 795 20.44 -8.67 -53.37
C SER A 795 19.21 -8.58 -52.43
N ILE A 796 18.26 -9.52 -52.60
CA ILE A 796 17.02 -9.63 -51.82
C ILE A 796 17.31 -9.92 -50.33
N TRP A 797 18.36 -10.69 -50.01
CA TRP A 797 18.78 -10.94 -48.62
C TRP A 797 19.37 -9.69 -47.94
N ASP A 798 19.98 -8.79 -48.71
CA ASP A 798 20.53 -7.52 -48.20
C ASP A 798 19.44 -6.50 -47.87
N THR A 799 18.22 -6.70 -48.37
CA THR A 799 17.06 -5.84 -48.08
C THR A 799 16.56 -6.01 -46.64
N ALA A 800 16.63 -7.21 -46.08
CA ALA A 800 16.28 -7.46 -44.67
C ALA A 800 17.33 -6.86 -43.71
N LYS A 801 18.62 -6.97 -44.07
CA LYS A 801 19.72 -6.30 -43.34
C LYS A 801 19.59 -4.79 -43.41
N LEU A 802 19.20 -4.24 -44.57
CA LEU A 802 18.92 -2.81 -44.74
C LEU A 802 17.74 -2.35 -43.86
N ALA A 803 16.63 -3.10 -43.84
CA ALA A 803 15.47 -2.74 -43.01
C ALA A 803 15.83 -2.75 -41.51
N TYR A 804 16.60 -3.75 -41.07
CA TYR A 804 17.13 -3.81 -39.72
C TYR A 804 18.06 -2.60 -39.44
N GLY A 805 19.01 -2.31 -40.34
CA GLY A 805 19.92 -1.18 -40.22
C GLY A 805 19.22 0.19 -40.19
N ILE A 806 18.20 0.40 -41.03
CA ILE A 806 17.37 1.62 -41.03
C ILE A 806 16.60 1.75 -39.71
N SER A 807 16.05 0.65 -39.19
CA SER A 807 15.34 0.68 -37.91
C SER A 807 16.27 1.02 -36.74
N THR A 808 17.49 0.48 -36.74
CA THR A 808 18.53 0.80 -35.74
C THR A 808 18.95 2.27 -35.83
N ILE A 809 19.16 2.82 -37.03
CA ILE A 809 19.45 4.24 -37.21
C ILE A 809 18.27 5.11 -36.74
N GLY A 810 17.03 4.72 -37.05
CA GLY A 810 15.84 5.42 -36.58
C GLY A 810 15.78 5.49 -35.06
N ASN A 811 16.04 4.38 -34.37
CA ASN A 811 16.12 4.34 -32.92
C ASN A 811 17.26 5.21 -32.37
N LEU A 812 18.46 5.13 -32.96
CA LEU A 812 19.60 5.97 -32.57
C LEU A 812 19.32 7.46 -32.73
N LEU A 813 18.60 7.86 -33.79
CA LEU A 813 18.19 9.25 -33.97
C LEU A 813 17.22 9.70 -32.88
N VAL A 814 16.28 8.84 -32.48
CA VAL A 814 15.37 9.10 -31.36
C VAL A 814 16.15 9.17 -30.05
N ASP A 815 17.08 8.26 -29.80
CA ASP A 815 17.91 8.24 -28.59
C ASP A 815 18.77 9.50 -28.48
N GLN A 816 19.35 9.96 -29.60
CA GLN A 816 20.10 11.22 -29.63
C GLN A 816 19.20 12.45 -29.46
N ALA A 817 18.03 12.48 -30.11
CA ALA A 817 17.08 13.58 -29.99
C ALA A 817 16.51 13.69 -28.56
N THR A 818 16.34 12.55 -27.89
CA THR A 818 15.81 12.47 -26.52
C THR A 818 16.90 12.35 -25.46
N CYS A 819 18.17 12.56 -25.82
CA CYS A 819 19.29 12.43 -24.88
C CYS A 819 19.20 13.49 -23.77
N SER A 820 19.09 13.03 -22.51
CA SER A 820 19.02 13.90 -21.33
C SER A 820 20.37 14.08 -20.62
N ASP A 821 21.41 13.37 -21.07
CA ASP A 821 22.76 13.43 -20.51
C ASP A 821 23.84 13.66 -21.57
N GLY A 822 25.11 13.69 -21.17
CA GLY A 822 26.24 13.98 -22.05
C GLY A 822 26.34 15.47 -22.37
N ARG A 823 26.25 15.83 -23.66
CA ARG A 823 26.57 17.21 -24.10
C ARG A 823 25.61 18.27 -23.58
N VAL A 824 24.35 17.93 -23.32
CA VAL A 824 23.39 18.88 -22.75
C VAL A 824 23.80 19.30 -21.33
N VAL A 825 24.31 18.35 -20.53
CA VAL A 825 24.84 18.58 -19.18
C VAL A 825 26.14 19.38 -19.23
N ASP A 826 27.06 19.05 -20.16
CA ASP A 826 28.30 19.81 -20.38
C ASP A 826 28.02 21.29 -20.67
N ARG A 827 27.07 21.56 -21.58
CA ARG A 827 26.67 22.91 -21.97
C ARG A 827 26.10 23.66 -20.77
N ALA A 828 25.14 23.05 -20.05
CA ALA A 828 24.53 23.68 -18.88
C ALA A 828 25.57 24.01 -17.80
N ARG A 829 26.49 23.06 -17.51
CA ARG A 829 27.58 23.24 -16.56
C ARG A 829 28.52 24.39 -16.96
N ALA A 830 28.92 24.43 -18.24
CA ALA A 830 29.79 25.48 -18.75
C ALA A 830 29.12 26.87 -18.65
N TRP A 831 27.85 26.97 -19.04
CA TRP A 831 27.07 28.22 -18.92
C TRP A 831 26.84 28.65 -17.48
N CYS A 832 26.59 27.72 -16.55
CA CYS A 832 26.51 28.05 -15.13
C CYS A 832 27.85 28.58 -14.61
N SER A 833 28.96 27.98 -15.03
CA SER A 833 30.30 28.44 -14.68
C SER A 833 30.63 29.83 -15.23
N THR A 834 30.17 30.18 -16.44
CA THR A 834 30.43 31.52 -17.02
C THR A 834 29.66 32.62 -16.30
N ILE A 835 28.47 32.32 -15.77
CA ILE A 835 27.67 33.28 -14.97
C ILE A 835 27.97 33.18 -13.47
N GLY A 836 28.92 32.33 -13.06
CA GLY A 836 29.41 32.24 -11.69
C GLY A 836 28.47 31.53 -10.70
N ILE A 837 27.60 30.64 -11.17
CA ILE A 837 26.66 29.91 -10.30
C ILE A 837 26.99 28.41 -10.22
N PRO A 838 26.76 27.76 -9.06
CA PRO A 838 26.96 26.33 -8.92
C PRO A 838 25.93 25.52 -9.72
N TYR A 839 26.43 24.48 -10.40
CA TYR A 839 25.63 23.49 -11.12
C TYR A 839 25.81 22.10 -10.50
N PHE A 840 24.74 21.53 -9.98
CA PHE A 840 24.72 20.18 -9.41
C PHE A 840 23.97 19.24 -10.32
N ARG A 841 24.66 18.22 -10.85
CA ARG A 841 24.07 17.09 -11.56
C ARG A 841 24.12 15.84 -10.69
N PHE A 842 22.98 15.19 -10.53
CA PHE A 842 22.87 13.86 -9.94
C PHE A 842 22.14 12.94 -10.92
N ASN A 843 22.80 11.84 -11.26
CA ASN A 843 22.25 10.83 -12.14
C ASN A 843 22.94 9.49 -11.82
N PRO A 844 22.24 8.51 -11.23
CA PRO A 844 22.85 7.24 -10.82
C PRO A 844 23.13 6.34 -12.04
N GLN A 845 24.20 5.55 -11.96
CA GLN A 845 24.42 4.47 -12.93
C GLN A 845 23.42 3.33 -12.68
N LEU A 846 22.70 2.92 -13.71
CA LEU A 846 21.80 1.78 -13.67
C LEU A 846 22.57 0.48 -13.92
N SER A 847 22.12 -0.60 -13.30
CA SER A 847 22.68 -1.94 -13.47
C SER A 847 22.32 -2.59 -14.81
N GLU A 848 21.20 -2.19 -15.40
CA GLU A 848 20.67 -2.72 -16.66
C GLU A 848 19.91 -1.62 -17.42
N ASP A 849 19.60 -1.86 -18.70
CA ASP A 849 18.76 -0.97 -19.49
C ASP A 849 17.27 -1.17 -19.13
N ILE A 850 16.70 -0.17 -18.44
CA ILE A 850 15.30 -0.15 -18.01
C ILE A 850 14.45 0.58 -19.05
N ALA A 851 13.54 -0.16 -19.69
CA ALA A 851 12.58 0.39 -20.63
C ALA A 851 11.65 1.44 -19.99
N MET A 852 11.17 2.39 -20.80
CA MET A 852 10.34 3.51 -20.32
C MET A 852 8.96 3.09 -19.78
N ASP A 853 8.49 1.90 -20.11
CA ASP A 853 7.24 1.29 -19.66
C ASP A 853 7.46 -0.04 -18.91
N GLU A 854 8.64 -0.23 -18.33
CA GLU A 854 8.96 -1.40 -17.50
C GLU A 854 7.93 -1.55 -16.35
N LYS A 855 7.52 -2.80 -16.13
CA LYS A 855 6.49 -3.16 -15.14
C LYS A 855 7.00 -4.10 -14.07
N ASP A 856 8.11 -4.78 -14.33
CA ASP A 856 8.70 -5.74 -13.40
C ASP A 856 9.12 -5.03 -12.12
N ASP A 857 8.41 -5.34 -11.03
CA ASP A 857 8.68 -4.79 -9.71
C ASP A 857 10.11 -5.07 -9.26
N GLN A 858 10.68 -6.22 -9.61
CA GLN A 858 12.02 -6.58 -9.18
C GLN A 858 13.06 -5.63 -9.76
N LYS A 859 12.96 -5.36 -11.07
CA LYS A 859 13.88 -4.46 -11.77
C LYS A 859 13.73 -3.02 -11.30
N LEU A 860 12.49 -2.56 -11.12
CA LEU A 860 12.22 -1.21 -10.64
C LEU A 860 12.71 -1.00 -9.21
N ILE A 861 12.50 -1.97 -8.31
CA ILE A 861 13.03 -1.92 -6.95
C ILE A 861 14.55 -1.98 -6.94
N ASN A 862 15.16 -2.79 -7.80
CA ASN A 862 16.62 -2.84 -7.93
C ASN A 862 17.18 -1.48 -8.40
N MET A 863 16.57 -0.86 -9.40
CA MET A 863 16.90 0.49 -9.88
C MET A 863 16.79 1.53 -8.74
N LEU A 864 15.72 1.47 -7.95
CA LEU A 864 15.51 2.38 -6.83
C LEU A 864 16.53 2.16 -5.70
N TRP A 865 16.89 0.90 -5.42
CA TRP A 865 17.91 0.58 -4.42
C TRP A 865 19.28 1.11 -4.85
N HIS A 866 19.68 0.92 -6.10
CA HIS A 866 20.92 1.50 -6.65
C HIS A 866 20.93 3.02 -6.53
N THR A 867 19.80 3.67 -6.83
CA THR A 867 19.62 5.11 -6.67
C THR A 867 19.82 5.53 -5.21
N LYS A 868 19.21 4.82 -4.26
CA LYS A 868 19.36 5.10 -2.83
C LYS A 868 20.80 4.93 -2.35
N ALA A 869 21.47 3.86 -2.78
CA ALA A 869 22.88 3.61 -2.47
C ALA A 869 23.78 4.70 -3.06
N TYR A 870 23.54 5.13 -4.30
CA TYR A 870 24.23 6.25 -4.95
C TYR A 870 24.09 7.54 -4.16
N MET A 871 22.87 7.87 -3.71
CA MET A 871 22.61 9.07 -2.91
C MET A 871 23.32 9.01 -1.55
N HIS A 872 23.35 7.85 -0.91
CA HIS A 872 24.09 7.68 0.34
C HIS A 872 25.61 7.80 0.14
N ALA A 873 26.17 7.22 -0.93
CA ALA A 873 27.58 7.36 -1.28
C ALA A 873 27.97 8.83 -1.59
N ASN A 874 27.07 9.58 -2.21
CA ASN A 874 27.26 11.00 -2.57
C ASN A 874 26.75 11.98 -1.50
N ARG A 875 26.47 11.52 -0.27
CA ARG A 875 25.87 12.32 0.79
C ARG A 875 26.60 13.63 1.07
N ASN A 876 27.94 13.64 1.01
CA ASN A 876 28.73 14.86 1.24
C ASN A 876 28.45 15.94 0.18
N LYS A 877 28.35 15.55 -1.10
CA LYS A 877 28.02 16.45 -2.22
C LYS A 877 26.58 16.97 -2.11
N ILE A 878 25.66 16.14 -1.61
CA ILE A 878 24.27 16.56 -1.34
C ILE A 878 24.21 17.56 -0.19
N ILE A 879 24.98 17.35 0.88
CA ILE A 879 25.08 18.30 1.99
C ILE A 879 25.69 19.63 1.52
N GLU A 880 26.74 19.59 0.68
CA GLU A 880 27.31 20.78 0.02
C GLU A 880 26.23 21.55 -0.75
N MET A 881 25.49 20.86 -1.63
CA MET A 881 24.36 21.45 -2.36
C MET A 881 23.31 22.06 -1.42
N ILE A 882 22.87 21.33 -0.38
CA ILE A 882 21.85 21.83 0.56
C ILE A 882 22.34 23.10 1.27
N ASN A 883 23.62 23.16 1.64
CA ASN A 883 24.20 24.35 2.27
C ASN A 883 24.23 25.56 1.32
N PHE A 884 24.41 25.35 0.02
CA PHE A 884 24.29 26.42 -0.98
C PHE A 884 22.84 26.88 -1.21
N LEU A 885 21.84 26.01 -1.00
CA LEU A 885 20.42 26.35 -1.18
C LEU A 885 19.79 27.04 0.04
N LYS A 886 20.38 26.85 1.23
CA LYS A 886 20.00 27.49 2.50
C LYS A 886 20.64 28.86 2.66
#